data_AF-A0A945BLD1-F1
#
_entry.id   AF-A0A945BLD1-F1
#
_cell.length_a   1.000
_cell.length_b   1.000
_cell.length_c   1.000
_cell.angle_alpha   90.00
_cell.angle_beta   90.00
_cell.angle_gamma   90.00
#
_symmetry.space_group_name_H-M   'P 1'
#
loop_
_entity.id
_entity.type
_entity.pdbx_description
1 polymer ?
#
loop_
_entity_poly.entity_id
_entity_poly.type
_entity_poly.pdbx_seq_one_letter_code
_entity_poly.pdbx_strand_id
1 'polypeptide(L)'
;MKKLDRLIARYEEFHQDKTNRFVHFVCVPLIALSLVGLLWCIKIPTTLGDELSFTLNAGAVFIGLASVYYLFLSLGSLLGMLYFGLAASLLCISVEASPLPLFAVSLTVFVLAWAGQFVGHGIEGKKPAFTEDIQFLLVSPAWLLDALYRKPALTVLTAMIVGGGTFGLADRLFAMKPKIGFSDALGQATKYDVQIIRDEWGIPHILGKTDADTAHGLAYAHAEDDFATIQDVFLAVRGKLASEEGLAMAANDYYVRLIRLWDGLDEKYDTLDPKFRAICQAYTDGLNLYASRHPEKLKRNIWPAKPQDLIAGSIHKLPMMFGLHHALARLMADAEKPPSVASVLNPDQLPIGSNFIAVGPIRSADQATRVCINSHQPWTGPVAWYEAHLISEEGQNIYGGLFPGSPVIFLGHNENIAWGHTVNQPDLVDVFKLELNPENKNQYKVDGEWLGLERSLAPLEVRLWRDFRWTVNREVLYSIYGPAMRVNDEVFAIRYAGIGEFRQIEQWYRMGRAQNFDEFKDAMRIHALAMFNTGYGDRDGNIFYAYNALLPERVEGHDWSGTVPGNTRDTLWTEYRPFDELPIVENPKSGFIQNCNSDPFQTSLGADNPDEAAFSENYGIEKRMTNRARRAVELYGGDESITHEEFFRYKYDKLYSEKSELRLRIAAFAEAQAGNSELKEEIELLRRWDGGTTKNNSSAALALLTDRPGSNSAKGNRGHEKTVEQLRQASADLRKHFGRIDVEWGKVNRLVRGDKNLPLGGGPDTLRAIYGRPQEDGTLAGQAGDCFFQFVEWDKDGQLNAWAMNQFGSNPGNPGSLHHSDQAPLFAEEKLRKVPFTREEVLAKAKRTYRP
;
A
#
# COMPACT_ATOMS: atom_id res chain seq x y z
N MET A 1 30.19 -20.34 56.51
CA MET A 1 29.14 -20.73 55.55
C MET A 1 28.71 -19.50 54.78
N LYS A 2 28.60 -19.58 53.46
CA LYS A 2 28.02 -18.48 52.68
C LYS A 2 26.55 -18.32 53.09
N LYS A 3 25.99 -17.12 52.96
CA LYS A 3 24.59 -16.82 53.33
C LYS A 3 23.61 -17.82 52.70
N LEU A 4 23.86 -18.19 51.44
CA LEU A 4 23.11 -19.21 50.70
C LEU A 4 23.14 -20.59 51.38
N ASP A 5 24.32 -21.09 51.76
CA ASP A 5 24.49 -22.41 52.37
C ASP A 5 23.67 -22.55 53.67
N ARG A 6 23.60 -21.46 54.47
CA ARG A 6 22.84 -21.44 55.73
C ARG A 6 21.33 -21.47 55.49
N LEU A 7 20.86 -20.73 54.48
CA LEU A 7 19.44 -20.69 54.11
C LEU A 7 18.98 -22.03 53.51
N ILE A 8 19.80 -22.65 52.65
CA ILE A 8 19.55 -23.96 52.06
C ILE A 8 19.51 -25.05 53.13
N ALA A 9 20.49 -25.08 54.05
CA ALA A 9 20.52 -26.08 55.12
C ALA A 9 19.27 -26.03 56.01
N ARG A 10 18.83 -24.82 56.38
CA ARG A 10 17.61 -24.61 57.16
C ARG A 10 16.35 -24.99 56.37
N TYR A 11 16.29 -24.68 55.08
CA TYR A 11 15.17 -25.06 54.22
C TYR A 11 15.07 -26.59 54.05
N GLU A 12 16.22 -27.28 53.97
CA GLU A 12 16.27 -28.74 53.80
C GLU A 12 15.72 -29.52 55.01
N GLU A 13 15.74 -28.95 56.22
CA GLU A 13 15.12 -29.55 57.42
C GLU A 13 13.60 -29.77 57.27
N PHE A 14 12.93 -28.98 56.43
CA PHE A 14 11.50 -29.08 56.16
C PHE A 14 11.15 -30.17 55.13
N HIS A 15 12.15 -30.74 54.44
CA HIS A 15 11.96 -31.65 53.31
C HIS A 15 12.87 -32.86 53.43
N GLN A 16 12.46 -33.89 54.18
CA GLN A 16 13.22 -35.12 54.37
C GLN A 16 12.60 -36.30 53.59
N ASP A 17 11.30 -36.25 53.32
CA ASP A 17 10.61 -37.27 52.53
C ASP A 17 10.93 -37.16 51.03
N LYS A 18 11.17 -38.31 50.39
CA LYS A 18 11.54 -38.38 48.97
C LYS A 18 10.40 -37.94 48.05
N THR A 19 9.17 -38.26 48.41
CA THR A 19 7.97 -37.87 47.64
C THR A 19 7.75 -36.38 47.74
N ASN A 20 7.82 -35.81 48.94
CA ASN A 20 7.68 -34.36 49.14
C ASN A 20 8.80 -33.57 48.43
N ARG A 21 10.04 -34.06 48.48
CA ARG A 21 11.15 -33.47 47.68
C ARG A 21 10.83 -33.50 46.19
N PHE A 22 10.36 -34.62 45.66
CA PHE A 22 9.99 -34.72 44.24
C PHE A 22 8.85 -33.75 43.88
N VAL A 23 7.80 -33.66 44.70
CA VAL A 23 6.71 -32.69 44.55
C VAL A 23 7.24 -31.26 44.50
N HIS A 24 8.23 -30.92 45.33
CA HIS A 24 8.90 -29.61 45.31
C HIS A 24 9.64 -29.35 44.00
N PHE A 25 10.40 -30.32 43.50
CA PHE A 25 11.13 -30.23 42.23
C PHE A 25 10.20 -29.96 41.03
N VAL A 26 8.93 -30.36 41.10
CA VAL A 26 7.93 -30.12 40.05
C VAL A 26 7.13 -28.83 40.30
N CYS A 27 6.58 -28.67 41.51
CA CYS A 27 5.60 -27.62 41.77
C CYS A 27 6.23 -26.24 41.98
N VAL A 28 7.43 -26.13 42.58
CA VAL A 28 8.06 -24.81 42.83
C VAL A 28 8.38 -24.08 41.51
N PRO A 29 9.00 -24.72 40.50
CA PRO A 29 9.19 -24.07 39.19
C PRO A 29 7.87 -23.66 38.53
N LEU A 30 6.83 -24.49 38.63
CA LEU A 30 5.50 -24.18 38.07
C LEU A 30 4.82 -23.01 38.78
N ILE A 31 4.93 -22.91 40.11
CA ILE A 31 4.44 -21.78 40.89
C ILE A 31 5.17 -20.51 40.48
N ALA A 32 6.51 -20.55 40.41
CA ALA A 32 7.30 -19.40 39.98
C ALA A 32 6.95 -18.96 38.55
N LEU A 33 6.79 -19.91 37.62
CA LEU A 33 6.46 -19.65 36.21
C LEU A 33 5.07 -19.02 36.08
N SER A 34 4.09 -19.60 36.75
CA SER A 34 2.70 -19.11 36.73
C SER A 34 2.55 -17.77 37.45
N LEU A 35 3.30 -17.53 38.54
CA LEU A 35 3.34 -16.22 39.17
C LEU A 35 3.89 -15.14 38.22
N VAL A 36 4.99 -15.45 37.50
CA VAL A 36 5.50 -14.57 36.44
C VAL A 36 4.41 -14.31 35.41
N GLY A 37 3.70 -15.33 34.93
CA GLY A 37 2.62 -15.17 33.94
C GLY A 37 1.43 -14.33 34.44
N LEU A 38 1.03 -14.48 35.71
CA LEU A 38 0.00 -13.63 36.33
C LEU A 38 0.45 -12.17 36.39
N LEU A 39 1.69 -11.91 36.81
CA LEU A 39 2.27 -10.57 36.85
C LEU A 39 2.53 -10.01 35.44
N TRP A 40 2.79 -10.87 34.46
CA TRP A 40 3.03 -10.49 33.06
C TRP A 40 1.81 -9.87 32.40
N CYS A 41 0.61 -10.23 32.87
CA CYS A 41 -0.65 -9.64 32.42
C CYS A 41 -0.81 -8.17 32.85
N ILE A 42 -0.02 -7.70 33.83
CA ILE A 42 -0.06 -6.31 34.31
C ILE A 42 0.88 -5.47 33.45
N LYS A 43 0.28 -4.67 32.58
CA LYS A 43 0.96 -3.73 31.67
C LYS A 43 1.18 -2.39 32.39
N ILE A 44 2.44 -1.95 32.48
CA ILE A 44 2.85 -0.71 33.13
C ILE A 44 3.25 0.30 32.04
N PRO A 45 2.42 1.32 31.76
CA PRO A 45 2.80 2.40 30.85
C PRO A 45 4.02 3.11 31.43
N THR A 46 5.11 3.17 30.66
CA THR A 46 6.38 3.75 31.09
C THR A 46 6.82 4.78 30.07
N THR A 47 7.09 6.00 30.54
CA THR A 47 7.59 7.11 29.73
C THR A 47 9.08 7.30 30.00
N LEU A 48 9.86 7.46 28.94
CA LEU A 48 11.27 7.83 29.01
C LEU A 48 11.46 9.13 28.23
N GLY A 49 11.40 10.26 28.94
CA GLY A 49 11.31 11.59 28.31
C GLY A 49 9.93 11.89 27.72
N ASP A 50 9.83 12.97 26.94
CA ASP A 50 8.57 13.45 26.37
C ASP A 50 8.15 12.68 25.10
N GLU A 51 9.07 11.97 24.44
CA GLU A 51 8.85 11.42 23.09
C GLU A 51 8.70 9.88 23.02
N LEU A 52 9.18 9.17 24.05
CA LEU A 52 9.23 7.71 24.04
C LEU A 52 8.40 7.14 25.19
N SER A 53 7.31 6.47 24.85
CA SER A 53 6.56 5.66 25.81
C SER A 53 6.45 4.21 25.34
N PHE A 54 6.67 3.30 26.26
CA PHE A 54 6.61 1.86 26.05
C PHE A 54 5.90 1.19 27.22
N THR A 55 5.51 -0.06 27.04
CA THR A 55 4.79 -0.81 28.07
C THR A 55 5.72 -1.85 28.70
N LEU A 56 6.02 -1.71 30.00
CA LEU A 56 6.70 -2.75 30.77
C LEU A 56 5.70 -3.80 31.26
N ASN A 57 6.13 -5.05 31.40
CA ASN A 57 5.36 -6.09 32.07
C ASN A 57 5.78 -6.19 33.53
N ALA A 58 4.85 -6.19 34.48
CA ALA A 58 5.19 -6.34 35.89
C ALA A 58 5.92 -7.66 36.18
N GLY A 59 5.66 -8.72 35.39
CA GLY A 59 6.42 -9.97 35.44
C GLY A 59 7.91 -9.80 35.08
N ALA A 60 8.25 -8.97 34.08
CA ALA A 60 9.63 -8.66 33.73
C ALA A 60 10.34 -7.85 34.84
N VAL A 61 9.62 -6.89 35.43
CA VAL A 61 10.11 -6.13 36.60
C VAL A 61 10.36 -7.07 37.78
N PHE A 62 9.43 -8.00 38.05
CA PHE A 62 9.58 -9.01 39.10
C PHE A 62 10.81 -9.90 38.89
N ILE A 63 11.04 -10.38 37.66
CA ILE A 63 12.26 -11.12 37.32
C ILE A 63 13.50 -10.28 37.63
N GLY A 64 13.54 -9.01 37.22
CA GLY A 64 14.66 -8.11 37.47
C GLY A 64 14.95 -7.92 38.97
N LEU A 65 13.91 -7.66 39.77
CA LEU A 65 14.03 -7.53 41.23
C LEU A 65 14.50 -8.84 41.89
N ALA A 66 13.96 -9.98 41.44
CA ALA A 66 14.37 -11.27 41.94
C ALA A 66 15.83 -11.58 41.56
N SER A 67 16.28 -11.27 40.34
CA SER A 67 17.69 -11.40 39.94
C SER A 67 18.63 -10.61 40.86
N VAL A 68 18.25 -9.42 41.31
CA VAL A 68 19.04 -8.65 42.30
C VAL A 68 19.15 -9.42 43.63
N TYR A 69 18.07 -10.00 44.13
CA TYR A 69 18.11 -10.83 45.35
C TYR A 69 19.06 -12.04 45.19
N TYR A 70 18.99 -12.73 44.04
CA TYR A 70 19.82 -13.91 43.76
C TYR A 70 21.29 -13.55 43.53
N LEU A 71 21.60 -12.37 43.01
CA LEU A 71 22.97 -11.84 42.93
C LEU A 71 23.61 -11.73 44.32
N PHE A 72 22.85 -11.30 45.34
CA PHE A 72 23.33 -11.24 46.72
C PHE A 72 23.49 -12.63 47.39
N LEU A 73 22.95 -13.69 46.78
CA LEU A 73 23.14 -15.06 47.26
C LEU A 73 24.40 -15.70 46.64
N SER A 74 24.48 -15.75 45.30
CA SER A 74 25.67 -16.19 44.56
C SER A 74 25.55 -15.90 43.05
N LEU A 75 26.68 -15.84 42.34
CA LEU A 75 26.68 -15.70 40.87
C LEU A 75 26.00 -16.88 40.16
N GLY A 76 26.16 -18.11 40.65
CA GLY A 76 25.48 -19.28 40.09
C GLY A 76 23.96 -19.20 40.22
N SER A 77 23.48 -18.76 41.39
CA SER A 77 22.05 -18.53 41.65
C SER A 77 21.49 -17.43 40.73
N LEU A 78 22.24 -16.37 40.47
CA LEU A 78 21.86 -15.33 39.49
C LEU A 78 21.72 -15.92 38.09
N LEU A 79 22.72 -16.67 37.61
CA LEU A 79 22.70 -17.24 36.26
C LEU A 79 21.52 -18.21 36.08
N GLY A 80 21.23 -19.04 37.09
CA GLY A 80 20.05 -19.90 37.10
C GLY A 80 18.75 -19.10 37.05
N MET A 81 18.65 -17.99 37.78
CA MET A 81 17.47 -17.13 37.79
C MET A 81 17.28 -16.37 36.47
N LEU A 82 18.36 -15.90 35.84
CA LEU A 82 18.30 -15.25 34.53
C LEU A 82 17.86 -16.24 33.44
N TYR A 83 18.38 -17.48 33.47
CA TYR A 83 17.96 -18.54 32.55
C TYR A 83 16.47 -18.88 32.73
N PHE A 84 16.02 -19.04 33.98
CA PHE A 84 14.60 -19.24 34.28
C PHE A 84 13.74 -18.06 33.82
N GLY A 85 14.18 -16.83 34.10
CA GLY A 85 13.48 -15.61 33.68
C GLY A 85 13.32 -15.51 32.17
N LEU A 86 14.36 -15.89 31.40
CA LEU A 86 14.30 -15.96 29.95
C LEU A 86 13.27 -17.00 29.47
N ALA A 87 13.32 -18.23 30.02
CA ALA A 87 12.38 -19.29 29.68
C ALA A 87 10.93 -18.92 30.03
N ALA A 88 10.71 -18.34 31.22
CA ALA A 88 9.40 -17.88 31.68
C ALA A 88 8.86 -16.75 30.80
N SER A 89 9.70 -15.78 30.44
CA SER A 89 9.34 -14.69 29.52
C SER A 89 8.96 -15.24 28.15
N LEU A 90 9.75 -16.16 27.60
CA LEU A 90 9.46 -16.79 26.31
C LEU A 90 8.11 -17.51 26.33
N LEU A 91 7.79 -18.26 27.39
CA LEU A 91 6.51 -18.93 27.52
C LEU A 91 5.34 -17.96 27.68
N CYS A 92 5.49 -16.90 28.49
CA CYS A 92 4.45 -15.87 28.63
C CYS A 92 4.14 -15.22 27.28
N ILE A 93 5.19 -14.82 26.56
CA ILE A 93 5.08 -14.25 25.21
C ILE A 93 4.42 -15.25 24.24
N SER A 94 4.80 -16.53 24.30
CA SER A 94 4.24 -17.56 23.41
C SER A 94 2.76 -17.80 23.69
N VAL A 95 2.35 -17.78 24.96
CA VAL A 95 0.95 -17.90 25.35
C VAL A 95 0.16 -16.64 24.95
N GLU A 96 0.71 -15.44 25.13
CA GLU A 96 0.10 -14.17 24.64
C GLU A 96 -0.07 -14.15 23.13
N ALA A 97 0.83 -14.78 22.38
CA ALA A 97 0.73 -14.93 20.94
C ALA A 97 -0.25 -16.05 20.51
N SER A 98 -0.65 -16.92 21.45
CA SER A 98 -1.60 -18.00 21.21
C SER A 98 -3.05 -17.57 21.53
N PRO A 99 -4.06 -18.39 21.22
CA PRO A 99 -5.46 -18.13 21.57
C PRO A 99 -5.76 -18.32 23.07
N LEU A 100 -4.79 -18.80 23.85
CA LEU A 100 -4.98 -19.14 25.24
C LEU A 100 -4.85 -17.89 26.12
N PRO A 101 -5.82 -17.60 27.01
CA PRO A 101 -5.71 -16.47 27.91
C PRO A 101 -4.59 -16.69 28.93
N LEU A 102 -3.48 -15.94 28.81
CA LEU A 102 -2.31 -16.06 29.69
C LEU A 102 -2.69 -16.03 31.18
N PHE A 103 -3.61 -15.15 31.56
CA PHE A 103 -4.10 -15.06 32.93
C PHE A 103 -4.73 -16.36 33.40
N ALA A 104 -5.65 -16.95 32.63
CA ALA A 104 -6.34 -18.18 33.03
C ALA A 104 -5.38 -19.38 33.03
N VAL A 105 -4.53 -19.50 32.00
CA VAL A 105 -3.49 -20.54 31.95
C VAL A 105 -2.59 -20.47 33.18
N SER A 106 -2.08 -19.26 33.48
CA SER A 106 -1.22 -19.05 34.64
C SER A 106 -1.95 -19.33 35.94
N LEU A 107 -3.18 -18.85 36.11
CA LEU A 107 -3.98 -19.08 37.31
C LEU A 107 -4.25 -20.57 37.54
N THR A 108 -4.62 -21.31 36.49
CA THR A 108 -4.85 -22.77 36.59
C THR A 108 -3.58 -23.50 37.00
N VAL A 109 -2.43 -23.21 36.37
CA VAL A 109 -1.14 -23.82 36.74
C VAL A 109 -0.77 -23.45 38.18
N PHE A 110 -0.97 -22.20 38.57
CA PHE A 110 -0.68 -21.71 39.92
C PHE A 110 -1.48 -22.47 40.98
N VAL A 111 -2.81 -22.59 40.79
CA VAL A 111 -3.70 -23.29 41.73
C VAL A 111 -3.36 -24.79 41.80
N LEU A 112 -3.15 -25.46 40.67
CA LEU A 112 -2.84 -26.89 40.65
C LEU A 112 -1.47 -27.18 41.28
N ALA A 113 -0.47 -26.36 41.02
CA ALA A 113 0.86 -26.53 41.61
C ALA A 113 0.87 -26.27 43.12
N TRP A 114 0.10 -25.30 43.60
CA TRP A 114 -0.10 -25.09 45.04
C TRP A 114 -0.86 -26.23 45.72
N ALA A 115 -1.90 -26.77 45.08
CA ALA A 115 -2.59 -27.95 45.59
C ALA A 115 -1.63 -29.15 45.72
N GLY A 116 -0.80 -29.38 44.71
CA GLY A 116 0.27 -30.39 44.75
C GLY A 116 1.26 -30.16 45.90
N GLN A 117 1.69 -28.91 46.11
CA GLN A 117 2.55 -28.51 47.24
C GLN A 117 1.94 -28.87 48.59
N PHE A 118 0.66 -28.57 48.81
CA PHE A 118 -0.01 -28.90 50.08
C PHE A 118 -0.16 -30.41 50.27
N VAL A 119 -0.39 -31.19 49.20
CA VAL A 119 -0.41 -32.66 49.27
C VAL A 119 0.97 -33.19 49.66
N GLY A 120 2.06 -32.70 49.05
CA GLY A 120 3.43 -33.10 49.39
C GLY A 120 3.77 -32.84 50.85
N HIS A 121 3.41 -31.66 51.35
CA HIS A 121 3.55 -31.32 52.78
C HIS A 121 2.65 -32.16 53.69
N GLY A 122 1.44 -32.50 53.24
CA GLY A 122 0.55 -33.42 53.94
C GLY A 122 1.16 -34.82 54.11
N ILE A 123 1.91 -35.30 53.12
CA ILE A 123 2.64 -36.58 53.17
C ILE A 123 3.83 -36.50 54.14
N GLU A 124 4.59 -35.40 54.13
CA GLU A 124 5.72 -35.16 55.05
C GLU A 124 5.25 -34.96 56.52
N GLY A 125 3.99 -34.52 56.72
CA GLY A 125 3.45 -34.18 58.03
C GLY A 125 3.99 -32.87 58.61
N LYS A 126 4.73 -32.08 57.82
CA LYS A 126 5.30 -30.78 58.22
C LYS A 126 4.62 -29.63 57.49
N LYS A 127 4.38 -28.53 58.21
CA LYS A 127 3.85 -27.29 57.61
C LYS A 127 4.86 -26.71 56.61
N PRO A 128 4.41 -25.97 55.58
CA PRO A 128 5.30 -25.30 54.63
C PRO A 128 6.23 -24.30 55.32
N ALA A 129 7.51 -24.28 54.94
CA ALA A 129 8.53 -23.45 55.59
C ALA A 129 8.21 -21.94 55.54
N PHE A 130 7.50 -21.47 54.51
CA PHE A 130 7.11 -20.06 54.40
C PHE A 130 6.13 -19.60 55.49
N THR A 131 5.49 -20.53 56.20
CA THR A 131 4.64 -20.20 57.35
C THR A 131 5.45 -19.75 58.56
N GLU A 132 6.73 -20.11 58.63
CA GLU A 132 7.67 -19.57 59.63
C GLU A 132 8.38 -18.32 59.16
N ASP A 133 8.75 -18.28 57.87
CA ASP A 133 9.44 -17.13 57.29
C ASP A 133 9.17 -17.01 55.79
N ILE A 134 8.53 -15.91 55.40
CA ILE A 134 8.15 -15.66 54.01
C ILE A 134 9.34 -15.65 53.05
N GLN A 135 10.57 -15.40 53.54
CA GLN A 135 11.78 -15.43 52.72
C GLN A 135 12.01 -16.80 52.08
N PHE A 136 11.48 -17.87 52.66
CA PHE A 136 11.64 -19.22 52.12
C PHE A 136 10.95 -19.43 50.77
N LEU A 137 10.00 -18.56 50.37
CA LEU A 137 9.46 -18.54 49.01
C LEU A 137 10.53 -18.18 47.95
N LEU A 138 11.51 -17.36 48.32
CA LEU A 138 12.63 -16.97 47.45
C LEU A 138 13.86 -17.89 47.63
N VAL A 139 13.92 -18.65 48.74
CA VAL A 139 14.99 -19.64 48.96
C VAL A 139 14.67 -20.95 48.26
N SER A 140 13.39 -21.34 48.13
CA SER A 140 12.99 -22.62 47.54
C SER A 140 13.50 -22.86 46.11
N PRO A 141 13.54 -21.87 45.18
CA PRO A 141 14.12 -22.09 43.85
C PRO A 141 15.66 -22.15 43.90
N ALA A 142 16.29 -21.43 44.84
CA ALA A 142 17.74 -21.49 45.03
C ALA A 142 18.18 -22.85 45.58
N TRP A 143 17.37 -23.46 46.46
CA TRP A 143 17.56 -24.83 46.97
C TRP A 143 17.52 -25.87 45.84
N LEU A 144 16.58 -25.74 44.89
CA LEU A 144 16.51 -26.61 43.71
C LEU A 144 17.73 -26.47 42.80
N LEU A 145 18.18 -25.23 42.57
CA LEU A 145 19.38 -24.95 41.77
C LEU A 145 20.63 -25.55 42.42
N ASP A 146 20.82 -25.41 43.73
CA ASP A 146 21.94 -26.01 44.45
C ASP A 146 21.93 -27.54 44.32
N ALA A 147 20.77 -28.16 44.52
CA ALA A 147 20.61 -29.60 44.38
C ALA A 147 20.92 -30.11 42.96
N LEU A 148 20.61 -29.32 41.92
CA LEU A 148 21.00 -29.59 40.53
C LEU A 148 22.51 -29.41 40.32
N TYR A 149 23.08 -28.28 40.76
CA TYR A 149 24.49 -27.92 40.55
C TYR A 149 25.48 -28.88 41.20
N ARG A 150 25.08 -29.60 42.26
CA ARG A 150 25.87 -30.70 42.83
C ARG A 150 26.09 -31.86 41.85
N LYS A 151 25.36 -31.91 40.74
CA LYS A 151 25.47 -32.92 39.66
C LYS A 151 25.60 -32.20 38.30
N PRO A 152 26.80 -31.79 37.87
CA PRO A 152 27.00 -30.95 36.69
C PRO A 152 26.51 -31.59 35.38
N ALA A 153 26.71 -32.90 35.19
CA ALA A 153 26.16 -33.62 34.04
C ALA A 153 24.61 -33.59 34.01
N LEU A 154 23.97 -33.75 35.17
CA LEU A 154 22.52 -33.66 35.30
C LEU A 154 22.05 -32.22 35.08
N THR A 155 22.78 -31.21 35.56
CA THR A 155 22.48 -29.79 35.34
C THR A 155 22.45 -29.46 33.85
N VAL A 156 23.48 -29.85 33.09
CA VAL A 156 23.56 -29.59 31.65
C VAL A 156 22.44 -30.31 30.91
N LEU A 157 22.19 -31.58 31.25
CA LEU A 157 21.08 -32.35 30.66
C LEU A 157 19.72 -31.73 30.96
N THR A 158 19.45 -31.33 32.20
CA THR A 158 18.22 -30.65 32.60
C THR A 158 18.08 -29.31 31.87
N ALA A 159 19.14 -28.51 31.76
CA ALA A 159 19.12 -27.26 31.01
C ALA A 159 18.85 -27.48 29.50
N MET A 160 19.41 -28.53 28.89
CA MET A 160 19.12 -28.88 27.49
C MET A 160 17.67 -29.35 27.30
N ILE A 161 17.14 -30.21 28.19
CA ILE A 161 15.77 -30.71 28.11
C ILE A 161 14.76 -29.59 28.36
N VAL A 162 14.98 -28.77 29.40
CA VAL A 162 14.11 -27.63 29.71
C VAL A 162 14.20 -26.60 28.59
N GLY A 163 15.39 -26.27 28.09
CA GLY A 163 15.57 -25.38 26.96
C GLY A 163 14.84 -25.89 25.72
N GLY A 164 15.18 -27.09 25.24
CA GLY A 164 14.55 -27.69 24.07
C GLY A 164 13.04 -27.88 24.21
N GLY A 165 12.56 -28.30 25.39
CA GLY A 165 11.14 -28.43 25.69
C GLY A 165 10.41 -27.09 25.74
N THR A 166 11.03 -26.05 26.31
CA THR A 166 10.48 -24.69 26.35
C THR A 166 10.39 -24.11 24.94
N PHE A 167 11.45 -24.25 24.13
CA PHE A 167 11.44 -23.82 22.74
C PHE A 167 10.42 -24.60 21.91
N GLY A 168 10.31 -25.92 22.08
CA GLY A 168 9.32 -26.74 21.39
C GLY A 168 7.88 -26.41 21.78
N LEU A 169 7.60 -26.11 23.06
CA LEU A 169 6.30 -25.66 23.52
C LEU A 169 5.97 -24.25 23.02
N ALA A 170 6.95 -23.33 23.09
CA ALA A 170 6.84 -21.98 22.56
C ALA A 170 6.50 -22.00 21.07
N ASP A 171 7.24 -22.75 20.26
CA ASP A 171 7.00 -22.89 18.81
C ASP A 171 5.60 -23.45 18.52
N ARG A 172 5.12 -24.44 19.30
CA ARG A 172 3.74 -24.93 19.19
C ARG A 172 2.67 -23.90 19.56
N LEU A 173 2.91 -23.10 20.60
CA LEU A 173 1.99 -22.05 21.03
C LEU A 173 1.93 -20.91 20.01
N PHE A 174 3.08 -20.52 19.43
CA PHE A 174 3.16 -19.57 18.33
C PHE A 174 2.45 -20.08 17.07
N ALA A 175 2.53 -21.38 16.78
CA ALA A 175 1.81 -22.00 15.67
C ALA A 175 0.28 -22.11 15.89
N MET A 176 -0.21 -21.86 17.10
CA MET A 176 -1.63 -21.99 17.43
C MET A 176 -2.38 -20.72 16.96
N LYS A 177 -3.14 -20.83 15.87
CA LYS A 177 -3.99 -19.71 15.38
C LYS A 177 -5.35 -19.72 16.08
N PRO A 178 -5.93 -18.56 16.46
CA PRO A 178 -7.27 -18.55 17.03
C PRO A 178 -8.30 -18.90 15.98
N LYS A 179 -9.39 -19.54 16.42
CA LYS A 179 -10.52 -19.83 15.54
C LYS A 179 -11.25 -18.53 15.25
N ILE A 180 -11.15 -18.07 14.01
CA ILE A 180 -11.89 -16.90 13.53
C ILE A 180 -13.34 -17.32 13.30
N GLY A 181 -14.28 -16.60 13.94
CA GLY A 181 -15.70 -16.84 13.78
C GLY A 181 -16.21 -16.22 12.48
N PHE A 182 -16.60 -17.06 11.52
CA PHE A 182 -17.21 -16.64 10.25
C PHE A 182 -18.71 -16.93 10.19
N SER A 183 -19.36 -17.38 11.28
CA SER A 183 -20.76 -17.83 11.26
C SER A 183 -21.71 -16.80 10.66
N ASP A 184 -21.58 -15.54 11.11
CA ASP A 184 -22.47 -14.47 10.69
C ASP A 184 -22.20 -14.08 9.25
N ALA A 185 -20.92 -13.95 8.87
CA ALA A 185 -20.52 -13.64 7.50
C ALA A 185 -20.93 -14.74 6.51
N LEU A 186 -20.81 -16.01 6.89
CA LEU A 186 -21.31 -17.14 6.12
C LEU A 186 -22.84 -17.11 6.00
N GLY A 187 -23.54 -16.72 7.07
CA GLY A 187 -24.98 -16.50 7.04
C GLY A 187 -25.39 -15.41 6.05
N GLN A 188 -24.63 -14.31 5.95
CA GLN A 188 -24.87 -13.27 4.95
C GLN A 188 -24.54 -13.73 3.52
N ALA A 189 -23.42 -14.44 3.34
CA ALA A 189 -22.97 -14.90 2.03
C ALA A 189 -23.99 -15.79 1.30
N THR A 190 -24.84 -16.52 2.03
CA THR A 190 -25.91 -17.36 1.44
C THR A 190 -27.05 -16.57 0.79
N LYS A 191 -27.11 -15.25 0.99
CA LYS A 191 -28.16 -14.39 0.43
C LYS A 191 -27.88 -13.99 -1.03
N TYR A 192 -26.64 -14.13 -1.49
CA TYR A 192 -26.24 -13.71 -2.82
C TYR A 192 -26.36 -14.86 -3.83
N ASP A 193 -26.92 -14.55 -5.00
CA ASP A 193 -27.10 -15.51 -6.09
C ASP A 193 -26.25 -15.07 -7.28
N VAL A 194 -24.98 -15.47 -7.26
CA VAL A 194 -23.98 -15.03 -8.24
C VAL A 194 -23.38 -16.20 -9.02
N GLN A 195 -23.15 -15.98 -10.31
CA GLN A 195 -22.42 -16.89 -11.20
C GLN A 195 -21.15 -16.20 -11.67
N ILE A 196 -20.01 -16.88 -11.47
CA ILE A 196 -18.70 -16.42 -11.95
C ILE A 196 -18.34 -17.24 -13.18
N ILE A 197 -18.10 -16.54 -14.29
CA ILE A 197 -17.62 -17.10 -15.55
C ILE A 197 -16.18 -16.62 -15.74
N ARG A 198 -15.26 -17.54 -15.99
CA ARG A 198 -13.88 -17.24 -16.36
C ARG A 198 -13.71 -17.49 -17.86
N ASP A 199 -13.20 -16.51 -18.58
CA ASP A 199 -12.86 -16.64 -20.00
C ASP A 199 -11.53 -17.39 -20.21
N GLU A 200 -11.02 -17.41 -21.44
CA GLU A 200 -9.76 -18.08 -21.78
C GLU A 200 -8.50 -17.45 -21.15
N TRP A 201 -8.62 -16.21 -20.70
CA TRP A 201 -7.56 -15.45 -20.03
C TRP A 201 -7.73 -15.44 -18.51
N GLY A 202 -8.70 -16.19 -17.99
CA GLY A 202 -9.03 -16.26 -16.59
C GLY A 202 -9.67 -14.98 -16.04
N ILE A 203 -10.16 -14.08 -16.90
CA ILE A 203 -10.82 -12.83 -16.49
C ILE A 203 -12.22 -13.19 -15.96
N PRO A 204 -12.60 -12.69 -14.78
CA PRO A 204 -13.92 -12.96 -14.23
C PRO A 204 -14.99 -12.06 -14.85
N HIS A 205 -16.06 -12.71 -15.31
CA HIS A 205 -17.33 -12.11 -15.65
C HIS A 205 -18.35 -12.53 -14.59
N ILE A 206 -18.84 -11.56 -13.83
CA ILE A 206 -19.70 -11.78 -12.67
C ILE A 206 -21.14 -11.47 -13.06
N LEU A 207 -21.99 -12.48 -13.03
CA LEU A 207 -23.41 -12.37 -13.35
C LEU A 207 -24.22 -12.47 -12.06
N GLY A 208 -25.02 -11.45 -11.76
CA GLY A 208 -25.88 -11.38 -10.58
C GLY A 208 -27.27 -10.84 -10.90
N LYS A 209 -28.23 -10.99 -9.98
CA LYS A 209 -29.54 -10.36 -10.12
C LYS A 209 -29.46 -8.88 -9.77
N THR A 210 -28.71 -8.57 -8.71
CA THR A 210 -28.49 -7.21 -8.21
C THR A 210 -27.03 -6.79 -8.38
N ASP A 211 -26.76 -5.49 -8.35
CA ASP A 211 -25.39 -4.97 -8.31
C ASP A 211 -24.61 -5.56 -7.11
N ALA A 212 -25.28 -5.72 -5.97
CA ALA A 212 -24.71 -6.31 -4.77
C ALA A 212 -24.28 -7.77 -4.99
N ASP A 213 -25.07 -8.59 -5.71
CA ASP A 213 -24.66 -9.95 -6.09
C ASP A 213 -23.36 -9.93 -6.89
N THR A 214 -23.22 -8.98 -7.83
CA THR A 214 -21.99 -8.86 -8.61
C THR A 214 -20.80 -8.43 -7.77
N ALA A 215 -20.99 -7.55 -6.78
CA ALA A 215 -19.94 -7.16 -5.84
C ALA A 215 -19.48 -8.32 -4.96
N HIS A 216 -20.40 -9.18 -4.50
CA HIS A 216 -20.07 -10.41 -3.78
C HIS A 216 -19.24 -11.38 -4.64
N GLY A 217 -19.66 -11.63 -5.88
CA GLY A 217 -18.90 -12.49 -6.80
C GLY A 217 -17.54 -11.90 -7.18
N LEU A 218 -17.47 -10.58 -7.39
CA LEU A 218 -16.22 -9.86 -7.64
C LEU A 218 -15.23 -10.07 -6.49
N ALA A 219 -15.68 -9.88 -5.25
CA ALA A 219 -14.82 -10.10 -4.08
C ALA A 219 -14.25 -11.52 -4.02
N TYR A 220 -15.08 -12.53 -4.28
CA TYR A 220 -14.63 -13.92 -4.26
C TYR A 220 -13.62 -14.20 -5.38
N ALA A 221 -13.90 -13.76 -6.61
CA ALA A 221 -13.00 -13.91 -7.75
C ALA A 221 -11.66 -13.17 -7.55
N HIS A 222 -11.74 -11.94 -7.03
CA HIS A 222 -10.58 -11.11 -6.75
C HIS A 222 -9.70 -11.73 -5.66
N ALA A 223 -10.29 -12.31 -4.62
CA ALA A 223 -9.56 -13.06 -3.62
C ALA A 223 -8.94 -14.37 -4.18
N GLU A 224 -9.59 -15.06 -5.12
CA GLU A 224 -8.95 -16.21 -5.80
C GLU A 224 -7.63 -15.83 -6.50
N ASP A 225 -7.54 -14.60 -7.02
CA ASP A 225 -6.42 -14.14 -7.82
C ASP A 225 -5.36 -13.36 -7.04
N ASP A 226 -5.74 -12.59 -6.01
CA ASP A 226 -4.80 -11.72 -5.27
C ASP A 226 -5.18 -11.49 -3.79
N PHE A 227 -5.54 -12.54 -3.07
CA PHE A 227 -5.89 -12.44 -1.64
C PHE A 227 -4.78 -11.87 -0.76
N ALA A 228 -3.51 -12.09 -1.10
CA ALA A 228 -2.38 -11.62 -0.32
C ALA A 228 -2.32 -10.09 -0.30
N THR A 229 -2.44 -9.46 -1.47
CA THR A 229 -2.42 -7.99 -1.59
C THR A 229 -3.66 -7.36 -0.96
N ILE A 230 -4.84 -7.97 -1.10
CA ILE A 230 -6.07 -7.50 -0.44
C ILE A 230 -5.89 -7.47 1.09
N GLN A 231 -5.29 -8.51 1.66
CA GLN A 231 -4.99 -8.55 3.10
C GLN A 231 -4.01 -7.47 3.53
N ASP A 232 -2.98 -7.18 2.71
CA ASP A 232 -2.01 -6.12 3.00
C ASP A 232 -2.67 -4.74 2.97
N VAL A 233 -3.60 -4.51 2.05
CA VAL A 233 -4.42 -3.28 2.02
C VAL A 233 -5.23 -3.15 3.32
N PHE A 234 -5.88 -4.22 3.79
CA PHE A 234 -6.67 -4.18 5.02
C PHE A 234 -5.81 -4.00 6.28
N LEU A 235 -4.64 -4.63 6.34
CA LEU A 235 -3.66 -4.39 7.40
C LEU A 235 -3.20 -2.93 7.40
N ALA A 236 -2.94 -2.37 6.20
CA ALA A 236 -2.50 -0.99 6.05
C ALA A 236 -3.53 0.00 6.57
N VAL A 237 -4.79 -0.09 6.13
CA VAL A 237 -5.84 0.88 6.50
C VAL A 237 -6.27 0.76 7.97
N ARG A 238 -6.11 -0.42 8.59
CA ARG A 238 -6.39 -0.65 10.02
C ARG A 238 -5.23 -0.25 10.93
N GLY A 239 -4.10 0.20 10.37
CA GLY A 239 -2.90 0.55 11.14
C GLY A 239 -2.32 -0.66 11.87
N LYS A 240 -2.22 -1.79 11.15
CA LYS A 240 -1.69 -3.06 11.63
C LYS A 240 -0.63 -3.64 10.70
N LEU A 241 -0.13 -2.90 9.72
CA LEU A 241 0.84 -3.44 8.76
C LEU A 241 2.20 -3.70 9.42
N ALA A 242 2.63 -2.86 10.38
CA ALA A 242 3.88 -3.06 11.12
C ALA A 242 3.87 -4.33 11.97
N SER A 243 2.68 -4.80 12.32
CA SER A 243 2.51 -6.02 13.09
C SER A 243 2.77 -7.29 12.27
N GLU A 244 2.78 -7.18 10.94
CA GLU A 244 3.11 -8.27 10.00
C GLU A 244 4.40 -8.02 9.23
N GLU A 245 4.73 -6.79 8.89
CA GLU A 245 5.89 -6.45 8.05
C GLU A 245 7.05 -5.82 8.87
N GLY A 246 6.82 -5.58 10.16
CA GLY A 246 7.84 -5.08 11.08
C GLY A 246 8.02 -3.56 11.03
N LEU A 247 9.13 -3.10 11.60
CA LEU A 247 9.38 -1.68 11.90
C LEU A 247 9.28 -0.75 10.68
N ALA A 248 9.66 -1.24 9.50
CA ALA A 248 9.60 -0.46 8.25
C ALA A 248 8.18 0.04 7.94
N MET A 249 7.14 -0.67 8.40
CA MET A 249 5.74 -0.31 8.14
C MET A 249 5.08 0.45 9.31
N ALA A 250 5.81 0.78 10.39
CA ALA A 250 5.28 1.55 11.51
C ALA A 250 4.84 2.96 11.12
N ALA A 251 5.47 3.54 10.09
CA ALA A 251 5.08 4.85 9.54
C ALA A 251 3.65 4.82 8.97
N ASN A 252 3.25 3.75 8.30
CA ASN A 252 1.86 3.56 7.84
C ASN A 252 0.89 3.51 9.02
N ASP A 253 1.21 2.71 10.04
CA ASP A 253 0.32 2.51 11.18
C ASP A 253 0.15 3.80 12.00
N TYR A 254 1.23 4.59 12.10
CA TYR A 254 1.17 5.93 12.66
C TYR A 254 0.34 6.88 11.79
N TYR A 255 0.50 6.85 10.47
CA TYR A 255 -0.28 7.67 9.54
C TYR A 255 -1.80 7.46 9.71
N VAL A 256 -2.26 6.21 9.83
CA VAL A 256 -3.68 5.89 10.07
C VAL A 256 -4.23 6.58 11.33
N ARG A 257 -3.41 6.66 12.39
CA ARG A 257 -3.77 7.35 13.64
C ARG A 257 -3.67 8.86 13.50
N LEU A 258 -2.64 9.34 12.82
CA LEU A 258 -2.38 10.76 12.58
C LEU A 258 -3.56 11.41 11.87
N ILE A 259 -4.03 10.84 10.75
CA ILE A 259 -5.14 11.39 9.97
C ILE A 259 -6.53 11.05 10.54
N ARG A 260 -6.59 10.40 11.72
CA ARG A 260 -7.86 10.02 12.36
C ARG A 260 -8.78 9.22 11.43
N LEU A 261 -8.20 8.30 10.66
CA LEU A 261 -8.89 7.61 9.56
C LEU A 261 -10.22 6.97 10.00
N TRP A 262 -10.24 6.38 11.19
CA TRP A 262 -11.37 5.61 11.71
C TRP A 262 -12.34 6.45 12.54
N ASP A 263 -12.04 7.72 12.81
CA ASP A 263 -12.85 8.56 13.70
C ASP A 263 -14.18 8.91 13.03
N GLY A 264 -15.28 8.49 13.66
CA GLY A 264 -16.65 8.71 13.16
C GLY A 264 -16.98 7.96 11.87
N LEU A 265 -16.15 7.00 11.43
CA LEU A 265 -16.34 6.33 10.13
C LEU A 265 -17.62 5.50 10.08
N ASP A 266 -18.05 4.91 11.19
CA ASP A 266 -19.33 4.17 11.26
C ASP A 266 -20.53 5.10 10.99
N GLU A 267 -20.57 6.25 11.66
CA GLU A 267 -21.63 7.25 11.49
C GLU A 267 -21.62 7.85 10.07
N LYS A 268 -20.42 8.16 9.54
CA LYS A 268 -20.26 8.63 8.17
C LYS A 268 -20.71 7.60 7.15
N TYR A 269 -20.28 6.34 7.34
CA TYR A 269 -20.68 5.23 6.47
C TYR A 269 -22.19 5.17 6.37
N ASP A 270 -22.93 5.34 7.48
CA ASP A 270 -24.39 5.28 7.49
C ASP A 270 -25.10 6.38 6.68
N THR A 271 -24.41 7.46 6.34
CA THR A 271 -24.93 8.54 5.49
C THR A 271 -24.75 8.30 3.99
N LEU A 272 -23.95 7.31 3.60
CA LEU A 272 -23.73 6.95 2.20
C LEU A 272 -25.01 6.39 1.56
N ASP A 273 -25.09 6.51 0.23
CA ASP A 273 -26.23 5.98 -0.53
C ASP A 273 -26.52 4.50 -0.16
N PRO A 274 -27.79 4.15 0.15
CA PRO A 274 -28.14 2.79 0.58
C PRO A 274 -27.78 1.69 -0.43
N LYS A 275 -27.84 1.96 -1.74
CA LYS A 275 -27.44 0.96 -2.76
C LYS A 275 -25.93 0.79 -2.74
N PHE A 276 -25.19 1.88 -2.62
CA PHE A 276 -23.74 1.81 -2.49
C PHE A 276 -23.29 1.08 -1.22
N ARG A 277 -23.96 1.30 -0.08
CA ARG A 277 -23.71 0.52 1.15
C ARG A 277 -23.97 -0.97 0.97
N ALA A 278 -25.01 -1.36 0.21
CA ALA A 278 -25.29 -2.75 -0.09
C ALA A 278 -24.16 -3.40 -0.92
N ILE A 279 -23.57 -2.66 -1.87
CA ILE A 279 -22.40 -3.09 -2.65
C ILE A 279 -21.18 -3.31 -1.74
N CYS A 280 -20.89 -2.37 -0.84
CA CYS A 280 -19.79 -2.52 0.12
C CYS A 280 -19.99 -3.73 1.03
N GLN A 281 -21.22 -3.92 1.56
CA GLN A 281 -21.57 -5.09 2.36
C GLN A 281 -21.33 -6.39 1.59
N ALA A 282 -21.89 -6.50 0.40
CA ALA A 282 -21.79 -7.70 -0.42
C ALA A 282 -20.35 -8.06 -0.80
N TYR A 283 -19.53 -7.06 -1.15
CA TYR A 283 -18.11 -7.26 -1.40
C TYR A 283 -17.39 -7.82 -0.16
N THR A 284 -17.65 -7.26 1.02
CA THR A 284 -17.01 -7.78 2.25
C THR A 284 -17.51 -9.16 2.65
N ASP A 285 -18.78 -9.48 2.41
CA ASP A 285 -19.32 -10.83 2.61
C ASP A 285 -18.64 -11.84 1.68
N GLY A 286 -18.38 -11.48 0.42
CA GLY A 286 -17.66 -12.32 -0.54
C GLY A 286 -16.20 -12.57 -0.15
N LEU A 287 -15.51 -11.53 0.35
CA LEU A 287 -14.16 -11.69 0.92
C LEU A 287 -14.17 -12.60 2.14
N ASN A 288 -15.15 -12.43 3.04
CA ASN A 288 -15.29 -13.24 4.24
C ASN A 288 -15.62 -14.70 3.92
N LEU A 289 -16.42 -14.96 2.88
CA LEU A 289 -16.67 -16.30 2.37
C LEU A 289 -15.37 -16.96 1.90
N TYR A 290 -14.57 -16.26 1.09
CA TYR A 290 -13.26 -16.78 0.66
C TYR A 290 -12.32 -17.04 1.85
N ALA A 291 -12.20 -16.06 2.76
CA ALA A 291 -11.36 -16.16 3.95
C ALA A 291 -11.74 -17.36 4.84
N SER A 292 -13.04 -17.64 4.99
CA SER A 292 -13.55 -18.77 5.78
C SER A 292 -13.17 -20.13 5.21
N ARG A 293 -13.02 -20.23 3.88
CA ARG A 293 -12.66 -21.45 3.16
C ARG A 293 -11.14 -21.64 3.04
N HIS A 294 -10.38 -20.58 3.28
CA HIS A 294 -8.93 -20.55 3.16
C HIS A 294 -8.26 -20.06 4.46
N PRO A 295 -8.55 -20.64 5.64
CA PRO A 295 -7.98 -20.21 6.92
C PRO A 295 -6.45 -20.33 6.96
N GLU A 296 -5.87 -21.19 6.13
CA GLU A 296 -4.42 -21.36 5.97
C GLU A 296 -3.75 -20.12 5.38
N LYS A 297 -4.47 -19.33 4.55
CA LYS A 297 -3.95 -18.14 3.85
C LYS A 297 -4.07 -16.84 4.65
N LEU A 298 -4.71 -16.87 5.82
CA LEU A 298 -4.99 -15.65 6.58
C LEU A 298 -3.73 -15.06 7.21
N LYS A 299 -3.47 -13.79 6.89
CA LYS A 299 -2.51 -12.89 7.54
C LYS A 299 -3.21 -12.28 8.77
N ARG A 300 -2.98 -12.85 9.96
CA ARG A 300 -3.60 -12.47 11.26
C ARG A 300 -5.12 -12.68 11.40
N ASN A 301 -5.62 -12.24 12.55
CA ASN A 301 -7.03 -12.23 12.95
C ASN A 301 -7.69 -10.88 12.64
N ILE A 302 -7.41 -10.32 11.46
CA ILE A 302 -8.12 -9.14 10.97
C ILE A 302 -9.45 -9.52 10.31
N TRP A 303 -9.76 -10.81 10.21
CA TRP A 303 -11.01 -11.28 9.66
C TRP A 303 -12.08 -11.43 10.76
N PRO A 304 -13.36 -11.17 10.48
CA PRO A 304 -13.92 -10.77 9.18
C PRO A 304 -13.62 -9.31 8.77
N ALA A 305 -13.62 -9.08 7.46
CA ALA A 305 -13.65 -7.76 6.85
C ALA A 305 -15.01 -7.08 7.07
N LYS A 306 -15.01 -5.75 7.11
CA LYS A 306 -16.17 -4.88 7.30
C LYS A 306 -16.28 -3.86 6.17
N PRO A 307 -17.48 -3.40 5.78
CA PRO A 307 -17.66 -2.44 4.70
C PRO A 307 -16.81 -1.18 4.83
N GLN A 308 -16.63 -0.70 6.07
CA GLN A 308 -15.82 0.46 6.42
C GLN A 308 -14.34 0.29 6.03
N ASP A 309 -13.81 -0.93 5.94
CA ASP A 309 -12.45 -1.17 5.45
C ASP A 309 -12.26 -0.69 4.01
N LEU A 310 -13.32 -0.77 3.20
CA LEU A 310 -13.30 -0.33 1.80
C LEU A 310 -13.23 1.20 1.73
N ILE A 311 -14.06 1.89 2.53
CA ILE A 311 -14.08 3.36 2.60
C ILE A 311 -12.75 3.88 3.15
N ALA A 312 -12.26 3.27 4.23
CA ALA A 312 -10.94 3.52 4.81
C ALA A 312 -9.82 3.42 3.76
N GLY A 313 -9.92 2.47 2.83
CA GLY A 313 -9.00 2.35 1.70
C GLY A 313 -8.88 3.60 0.86
N SER A 314 -9.99 4.25 0.50
CA SER A 314 -9.95 5.47 -0.31
C SER A 314 -9.41 6.69 0.45
N ILE A 315 -9.83 6.85 1.71
CA ILE A 315 -9.36 7.92 2.61
C ILE A 315 -7.85 7.81 2.85
N HIS A 316 -7.34 6.58 3.00
CA HIS A 316 -5.93 6.31 3.22
C HIS A 316 -5.08 6.59 1.98
N LYS A 317 -5.50 6.08 0.82
CA LYS A 317 -4.68 5.98 -0.39
C LYS A 317 -4.61 7.28 -1.19
N LEU A 318 -5.73 7.99 -1.36
CA LEU A 318 -5.79 9.16 -2.24
C LEU A 318 -4.81 10.28 -1.84
N PRO A 319 -4.68 10.65 -0.54
CA PRO A 319 -3.69 11.64 -0.13
C PRO A 319 -2.24 11.26 -0.46
N MET A 320 -1.94 9.96 -0.47
CA MET A 320 -0.63 9.47 -0.87
C MET A 320 -0.38 9.67 -2.36
N MET A 321 -1.41 9.66 -3.20
CA MET A 321 -1.28 9.79 -4.65
C MET A 321 -1.00 11.22 -5.12
N PHE A 322 -1.45 12.25 -4.38
CA PHE A 322 -1.13 13.65 -4.65
C PHE A 322 0.00 14.23 -3.77
N GLY A 323 0.71 13.39 -2.99
CA GLY A 323 1.98 13.77 -2.38
C GLY A 323 1.96 14.10 -0.89
N LEU A 324 0.93 13.72 -0.11
CA LEU A 324 0.94 13.92 1.36
C LEU A 324 2.17 13.27 2.03
N HIS A 325 2.60 12.11 1.56
CA HIS A 325 3.83 11.47 2.03
C HIS A 325 5.09 12.31 1.83
N HIS A 326 5.14 13.19 0.82
CA HIS A 326 6.26 14.11 0.65
C HIS A 326 6.31 15.15 1.76
N ALA A 327 5.15 15.72 2.14
CA ALA A 327 5.06 16.67 3.23
C ALA A 327 5.44 16.02 4.58
N LEU A 328 4.89 14.83 4.85
CA LEU A 328 5.25 14.04 6.04
C LEU A 328 6.74 13.72 6.08
N ALA A 329 7.31 13.26 4.96
CA ALA A 329 8.71 12.92 4.89
C ALA A 329 9.60 14.16 5.10
N ARG A 330 9.24 15.32 4.53
CA ARG A 330 9.94 16.60 4.73
C ARG A 330 9.98 17.00 6.20
N LEU A 331 8.89 16.83 6.93
CA LEU A 331 8.81 17.13 8.36
C LEU A 331 9.62 16.15 9.23
N MET A 332 9.72 14.90 8.80
CA MET A 332 10.49 13.86 9.50
C MET A 332 11.95 13.76 9.04
N ALA A 333 12.39 14.62 8.12
CA ALA A 333 13.74 14.58 7.57
C ALA A 333 14.77 14.94 8.65
N ASP A 334 15.84 14.16 8.71
CA ASP A 334 17.03 14.49 9.50
C ASP A 334 17.93 15.42 8.66
N ALA A 335 18.65 16.34 9.30
CA ALA A 335 19.58 17.25 8.62
C ALA A 335 20.67 16.49 7.83
N GLU A 336 20.97 15.25 8.23
CA GLU A 336 22.01 14.41 7.63
C GLU A 336 21.50 13.44 6.55
N LYS A 337 20.17 13.24 6.39
CA LYS A 337 19.61 12.27 5.44
C LYS A 337 18.41 12.83 4.67
N PRO A 338 18.37 12.66 3.33
CA PRO A 338 17.20 13.07 2.56
C PRO A 338 15.97 12.26 2.98
N PRO A 339 14.78 12.88 3.00
CA PRO A 339 13.56 12.21 3.40
C PRO A 339 13.21 11.04 2.47
N SER A 340 12.80 9.91 3.04
CA SER A 340 12.23 8.81 2.24
C SER A 340 10.83 9.19 1.78
N VAL A 341 10.66 9.38 0.47
CA VAL A 341 9.36 9.63 -0.17
C VAL A 341 8.68 8.34 -0.63
N ALA A 342 9.10 7.18 -0.12
CA ALA A 342 8.40 5.93 -0.40
C ALA A 342 7.06 5.91 0.37
N SER A 343 5.97 5.55 -0.31
CA SER A 343 4.68 5.29 0.33
C SER A 343 4.38 3.79 0.33
N VAL A 344 3.44 3.34 1.15
CA VAL A 344 2.99 1.94 1.15
C VAL A 344 2.36 1.51 -0.19
N LEU A 345 1.93 2.47 -1.02
CA LEU A 345 1.40 2.21 -2.35
C LEU A 345 2.48 1.97 -3.40
N ASN A 346 3.66 2.58 -3.21
CA ASN A 346 4.76 2.53 -4.17
C ASN A 346 6.11 2.56 -3.42
N PRO A 347 6.44 1.49 -2.67
CA PRO A 347 7.61 1.46 -1.81
C PRO A 347 8.93 1.57 -2.60
N ASP A 348 8.94 1.05 -3.83
CA ASP A 348 10.09 1.11 -4.75
C ASP A 348 10.15 2.40 -5.58
N GLN A 349 9.23 3.35 -5.37
CA GLN A 349 9.14 4.62 -6.10
C GLN A 349 9.12 4.42 -7.63
N LEU A 350 8.40 3.39 -8.08
CA LEU A 350 8.27 3.07 -9.50
C LEU A 350 7.57 4.23 -10.24
N PRO A 351 7.98 4.51 -11.49
CA PRO A 351 7.32 5.50 -12.32
C PRO A 351 5.81 5.29 -12.46
N ILE A 352 5.02 6.36 -12.26
CA ILE A 352 3.57 6.38 -12.46
C ILE A 352 3.21 7.35 -13.59
N GLY A 353 2.29 6.98 -14.45
CA GLY A 353 1.74 7.83 -15.53
C GLY A 353 0.39 7.29 -16.00
N SER A 354 -0.21 7.91 -17.00
CA SER A 354 -1.35 7.42 -17.77
C SER A 354 -1.49 8.23 -19.05
N ASN A 355 -2.08 7.64 -20.09
CA ASN A 355 -2.65 8.32 -21.25
C ASN A 355 -4.18 8.16 -21.22
N PHE A 356 -4.89 9.24 -21.55
CA PHE A 356 -6.27 9.19 -21.99
C PHE A 356 -6.36 9.91 -23.33
N ILE A 357 -6.94 9.27 -24.34
CA ILE A 357 -7.15 9.84 -25.67
C ILE A 357 -8.60 9.62 -26.07
N ALA A 358 -9.29 10.65 -26.55
CA ALA A 358 -10.60 10.52 -27.17
C ALA A 358 -10.64 11.28 -28.51
N VAL A 359 -11.25 10.66 -29.52
CA VAL A 359 -11.57 11.30 -30.79
C VAL A 359 -13.04 11.12 -31.10
N GLY A 360 -13.71 12.23 -31.43
CA GLY A 360 -15.12 12.25 -31.76
C GLY A 360 -15.36 12.01 -33.27
N PRO A 361 -16.64 11.88 -33.68
CA PRO A 361 -17.03 11.55 -35.05
C PRO A 361 -16.42 12.47 -36.12
N ILE A 362 -16.25 13.76 -35.83
CA ILE A 362 -15.72 14.75 -36.79
C ILE A 362 -14.23 14.57 -37.12
N ARG A 363 -13.50 13.80 -36.31
CA ARG A 363 -12.08 13.50 -36.51
C ARG A 363 -11.83 12.06 -36.97
N SER A 364 -12.85 11.22 -36.93
CA SER A 364 -12.79 9.83 -37.38
C SER A 364 -13.19 9.72 -38.85
N ALA A 365 -12.39 9.03 -39.66
CA ALA A 365 -12.65 8.83 -41.09
C ALA A 365 -14.00 8.14 -41.38
N ASP A 366 -14.48 7.34 -40.43
CA ASP A 366 -15.72 6.56 -40.47
C ASP A 366 -16.79 7.07 -39.49
N GLN A 367 -16.60 8.27 -38.94
CA GLN A 367 -17.52 8.93 -38.01
C GLN A 367 -17.73 8.18 -36.67
N ALA A 368 -16.83 7.29 -36.29
CA ALA A 368 -16.88 6.64 -34.98
C ALA A 368 -16.38 7.54 -33.84
N THR A 369 -16.88 7.31 -32.62
CA THR A 369 -16.24 7.81 -31.38
C THR A 369 -15.23 6.77 -30.91
N ARG A 370 -14.00 7.16 -30.60
CA ARG A 370 -12.97 6.25 -30.08
C ARG A 370 -12.30 6.81 -28.84
N VAL A 371 -12.14 5.93 -27.84
CA VAL A 371 -11.49 6.24 -26.56
C VAL A 371 -10.38 5.23 -26.29
N CYS A 372 -9.22 5.72 -25.87
CA CYS A 372 -8.12 4.92 -25.36
C CYS A 372 -7.88 5.27 -23.89
N ILE A 373 -8.19 4.33 -22.99
CA ILE A 373 -7.92 4.42 -21.56
C ILE A 373 -6.63 3.64 -21.30
N ASN A 374 -5.56 4.29 -20.87
CA ASN A 374 -4.28 3.61 -20.68
C ASN A 374 -3.55 4.11 -19.44
N SER A 375 -3.70 3.40 -18.34
CA SER A 375 -3.01 3.72 -17.10
C SER A 375 -1.59 3.15 -17.07
N HIS A 376 -0.66 3.83 -16.40
CA HIS A 376 0.71 3.38 -16.16
C HIS A 376 1.02 3.29 -14.67
N GLN A 377 0.48 2.26 -14.02
CA GLN A 377 0.78 1.93 -12.63
C GLN A 377 1.90 0.87 -12.52
N PRO A 378 2.51 0.71 -11.33
CA PRO A 378 3.26 -0.50 -10.99
C PRO A 378 2.55 -1.77 -11.45
N TRP A 379 3.30 -2.68 -12.06
CA TRP A 379 2.77 -3.92 -12.61
C TRP A 379 2.40 -4.97 -11.54
N THR A 380 2.72 -4.70 -10.27
CA THR A 380 2.42 -5.56 -9.11
C THR A 380 2.13 -4.70 -7.88
N GLY A 381 1.48 -5.31 -6.87
CA GLY A 381 1.24 -4.66 -5.58
C GLY A 381 -0.10 -3.94 -5.50
N PRO A 382 -0.30 -3.03 -4.53
CA PRO A 382 -1.61 -2.53 -4.12
C PRO A 382 -2.28 -1.55 -5.10
N VAL A 383 -1.60 -1.21 -6.20
CA VAL A 383 -2.08 -0.35 -7.30
C VAL A 383 -2.00 -1.06 -8.67
N ALA A 384 -1.73 -2.36 -8.68
CA ALA A 384 -1.82 -3.15 -9.91
C ALA A 384 -3.29 -3.31 -10.30
N TRP A 385 -3.60 -3.20 -11.59
CA TRP A 385 -4.97 -3.31 -12.08
C TRP A 385 -5.43 -4.76 -12.12
N TYR A 386 -6.60 -5.00 -11.52
CA TYR A 386 -7.39 -6.21 -11.68
C TYR A 386 -8.51 -5.95 -12.69
N GLU A 387 -8.56 -6.78 -13.74
CA GLU A 387 -9.53 -6.67 -14.83
C GLU A 387 -10.76 -7.53 -14.52
N ALA A 388 -11.95 -6.96 -14.60
CA ALA A 388 -13.19 -7.65 -14.30
C ALA A 388 -14.39 -7.07 -15.08
N HIS A 389 -15.46 -7.86 -15.12
CA HIS A 389 -16.71 -7.52 -15.78
C HIS A 389 -17.90 -7.82 -14.86
N LEU A 390 -18.75 -6.83 -14.61
CA LEU A 390 -19.91 -6.92 -13.71
C LEU A 390 -21.21 -6.76 -14.49
N ILE A 391 -22.07 -7.78 -14.47
CA ILE A 391 -23.36 -7.80 -15.16
C ILE A 391 -24.48 -8.10 -14.15
N SER A 392 -25.39 -7.14 -13.95
CA SER A 392 -26.56 -7.28 -13.09
C SER A 392 -27.87 -7.12 -13.87
N GLU A 393 -28.94 -7.75 -13.39
CA GLU A 393 -30.30 -7.57 -13.96
C GLU A 393 -30.92 -6.21 -13.53
N GLU A 394 -30.24 -5.43 -12.68
CA GLU A 394 -30.57 -4.04 -12.32
C GLU A 394 -30.00 -3.00 -13.30
N GLY A 395 -29.45 -3.45 -14.42
CA GLY A 395 -28.92 -2.61 -15.49
C GLY A 395 -27.46 -2.20 -15.30
N GLN A 396 -26.69 -2.88 -14.45
CA GLN A 396 -25.23 -2.75 -14.44
C GLN A 396 -24.64 -3.66 -15.51
N ASN A 397 -23.81 -3.11 -16.38
CA ASN A 397 -22.96 -3.89 -17.28
C ASN A 397 -21.65 -3.12 -17.50
N ILE A 398 -20.65 -3.41 -16.68
CA ILE A 398 -19.43 -2.59 -16.59
C ILE A 398 -18.19 -3.47 -16.73
N TYR A 399 -17.33 -3.15 -17.69
CA TYR A 399 -16.05 -3.80 -17.91
C TYR A 399 -14.91 -2.83 -17.67
N GLY A 400 -13.91 -3.22 -16.88
CA GLY A 400 -12.75 -2.36 -16.68
C GLY A 400 -11.75 -2.83 -15.63
N GLY A 401 -11.00 -1.86 -15.11
CA GLY A 401 -9.96 -2.06 -14.10
C GLY A 401 -10.36 -1.55 -12.72
N LEU A 402 -9.99 -2.30 -11.69
CA LEU A 402 -10.06 -1.90 -10.28
C LEU A 402 -8.75 -2.22 -9.54
N PHE A 403 -8.54 -1.60 -8.38
CA PHE A 403 -7.42 -1.95 -7.49
C PHE A 403 -7.79 -3.05 -6.48
N PRO A 404 -6.78 -3.79 -5.95
CA PRO A 404 -6.94 -4.73 -4.86
C PRO A 404 -7.77 -4.17 -3.70
N GLY A 405 -8.89 -4.83 -3.42
CA GLY A 405 -9.81 -4.48 -2.33
C GLY A 405 -10.88 -3.43 -2.69
N SER A 406 -11.04 -3.04 -3.96
CA SER A 406 -12.13 -2.15 -4.38
C SER A 406 -13.40 -2.92 -4.76
N PRO A 407 -14.60 -2.44 -4.37
CA PRO A 407 -15.86 -3.05 -4.77
C PRO A 407 -16.38 -2.58 -6.14
N VAL A 408 -15.72 -1.60 -6.78
CA VAL A 408 -16.18 -0.98 -8.03
C VAL A 408 -15.04 -0.81 -9.05
N ILE A 409 -15.43 -0.75 -10.32
CA ILE A 409 -14.55 -0.45 -11.46
C ILE A 409 -14.21 1.05 -11.45
N PHE A 410 -12.92 1.39 -11.47
CA PHE A 410 -12.48 2.80 -11.43
C PHE A 410 -12.36 3.43 -12.82
N LEU A 411 -12.02 2.64 -13.83
CA LEU A 411 -11.94 3.05 -15.23
C LEU A 411 -12.37 1.90 -16.13
N GLY A 412 -13.01 2.23 -17.25
CA GLY A 412 -13.58 1.22 -18.15
C GLY A 412 -14.68 1.78 -19.02
N HIS A 413 -15.64 0.93 -19.35
CA HIS A 413 -16.83 1.30 -20.11
C HIS A 413 -18.06 0.47 -19.71
N ASN A 414 -19.22 1.01 -20.07
CA ASN A 414 -20.48 0.27 -20.20
C ASN A 414 -20.95 0.35 -21.67
N GLU A 415 -22.19 -0.02 -21.96
CA GLU A 415 -22.78 0.03 -23.31
C GLU A 415 -22.65 1.40 -23.97
N ASN A 416 -22.70 2.46 -23.17
CA ASN A 416 -22.97 3.81 -23.64
C ASN A 416 -21.78 4.74 -23.47
N ILE A 417 -20.97 4.56 -22.43
CA ILE A 417 -19.90 5.49 -22.07
C ILE A 417 -18.58 4.77 -21.76
N ALA A 418 -17.47 5.49 -21.91
CA ALA A 418 -16.14 5.09 -21.50
C ALA A 418 -15.48 6.23 -20.74
N TRP A 419 -14.80 5.91 -19.64
CA TRP A 419 -14.10 6.90 -18.83
C TRP A 419 -12.77 6.39 -18.32
N GLY A 420 -11.85 7.31 -18.10
CA GLY A 420 -10.52 6.99 -17.61
C GLY A 420 -9.88 8.11 -16.82
N HIS A 421 -8.86 7.74 -16.04
CA HIS A 421 -8.14 8.66 -15.17
C HIS A 421 -6.66 8.77 -15.54
N THR A 422 -6.15 9.99 -15.46
CA THR A 422 -4.72 10.25 -15.42
C THR A 422 -4.37 11.03 -14.15
N VAL A 423 -3.15 10.84 -13.67
CA VAL A 423 -2.63 11.62 -12.53
C VAL A 423 -2.43 13.07 -12.96
N ASN A 424 -3.08 14.00 -12.26
CA ASN A 424 -2.70 15.43 -12.23
C ASN A 424 -1.80 15.71 -11.02
N GLN A 425 -1.18 16.90 -10.98
CA GLN A 425 -0.27 17.29 -9.89
C GLN A 425 -0.56 18.71 -9.35
N PRO A 426 -1.81 19.04 -8.95
CA PRO A 426 -2.10 20.29 -8.27
C PRO A 426 -1.47 20.33 -6.87
N ASP A 427 -1.33 21.53 -6.31
CA ASP A 427 -0.90 21.71 -4.92
C ASP A 427 -2.07 21.52 -3.95
N LEU A 428 -2.10 20.37 -3.26
CA LEU A 428 -3.21 19.94 -2.41
C LEU A 428 -2.82 19.70 -0.93
N VAL A 429 -1.59 20.03 -0.52
CA VAL A 429 -1.10 19.76 0.83
C VAL A 429 -0.31 20.94 1.37
N ASP A 430 -0.78 21.51 2.46
CA ASP A 430 -0.16 22.68 3.10
C ASP A 430 0.36 22.32 4.50
N VAL A 431 1.54 22.87 4.83
CA VAL A 431 2.20 22.68 6.13
C VAL A 431 2.18 24.00 6.89
N PHE A 432 1.64 23.99 8.11
CA PHE A 432 1.47 25.15 8.97
C PHE A 432 2.41 25.08 10.16
N LYS A 433 3.19 26.14 10.41
CA LYS A 433 3.99 26.25 11.64
C LYS A 433 3.17 26.88 12.75
N LEU A 434 2.95 26.14 13.84
CA LEU A 434 2.19 26.65 14.99
C LEU A 434 3.08 27.52 15.89
N GLU A 435 2.55 28.66 16.34
CA GLU A 435 3.20 29.50 17.36
C GLU A 435 2.85 28.96 18.74
N LEU A 436 3.78 28.21 19.36
CA LEU A 436 3.55 27.58 20.67
C LEU A 436 3.53 28.60 21.82
N ASN A 437 2.70 28.34 22.83
CA ASN A 437 2.72 29.10 24.08
C ASN A 437 4.05 28.83 24.84
N PRO A 438 4.88 29.86 25.13
CA PRO A 438 6.13 29.70 25.87
C PRO A 438 5.94 29.10 27.28
N GLU A 439 4.77 29.33 27.90
CA GLU A 439 4.44 28.83 29.23
C GLU A 439 3.76 27.44 29.20
N ASN A 440 3.22 27.04 28.05
CA ASN A 440 2.53 25.77 27.87
C ASN A 440 2.69 25.22 26.45
N LYS A 441 3.67 24.33 26.22
CA LYS A 441 3.95 23.72 24.91
C LYS A 441 2.81 22.87 24.30
N ASN A 442 1.69 22.72 25.01
CA ASN A 442 0.45 22.09 24.54
C ASN A 442 -0.63 23.10 24.11
N GLN A 443 -0.28 24.38 24.05
CA GLN A 443 -1.11 25.43 23.47
C GLN A 443 -0.39 26.11 22.32
N TYR A 444 -1.18 26.64 21.38
CA TYR A 444 -0.69 27.41 20.25
C TYR A 444 -1.58 28.62 20.02
N LYS A 445 -1.01 29.68 19.46
CA LYS A 445 -1.69 30.95 19.24
C LYS A 445 -2.50 30.91 17.95
N VAL A 446 -3.71 31.45 17.96
CA VAL A 446 -4.49 31.76 16.76
C VAL A 446 -5.20 33.08 16.96
N ASP A 447 -4.93 34.08 16.11
CA ASP A 447 -5.56 35.42 16.15
C ASP A 447 -5.46 36.10 17.54
N GLY A 448 -4.36 35.86 18.27
CA GLY A 448 -4.14 36.39 19.61
C GLY A 448 -4.61 35.52 20.77
N GLU A 449 -5.35 34.43 20.51
CA GLU A 449 -5.87 33.52 21.53
C GLU A 449 -5.03 32.24 21.64
N TRP A 450 -4.87 31.71 22.85
CA TRP A 450 -4.21 30.42 23.09
C TRP A 450 -5.21 29.26 23.00
N LEU A 451 -5.11 28.45 21.95
CA LEU A 451 -5.89 27.23 21.78
C LEU A 451 -5.12 26.01 22.27
N GLY A 452 -5.82 25.01 22.80
CA GLY A 452 -5.22 23.73 23.19
C GLY A 452 -4.95 22.83 22.00
N LEU A 453 -3.81 22.14 21.99
CA LEU A 453 -3.56 20.99 21.12
C LEU A 453 -4.32 19.78 21.67
N GLU A 454 -5.07 19.10 20.81
CA GLU A 454 -5.60 17.78 21.16
C GLU A 454 -4.43 16.78 21.15
N ARG A 455 -4.29 15.98 22.21
CA ARG A 455 -3.17 15.05 22.39
C ARG A 455 -3.67 13.64 22.59
N SER A 456 -3.06 12.70 21.89
CA SER A 456 -3.29 11.27 22.10
C SER A 456 -2.01 10.46 21.88
N LEU A 457 -2.01 9.20 22.33
CA LEU A 457 -0.93 8.27 22.05
C LEU A 457 -1.43 7.23 21.05
N ALA A 458 -0.71 7.07 19.94
CA ALA A 458 -0.91 6.03 18.95
C ALA A 458 -0.17 4.74 19.37
N PRO A 459 -0.86 3.66 19.75
CA PRO A 459 -0.23 2.37 20.01
C PRO A 459 0.10 1.66 18.69
N LEU A 460 1.38 1.49 18.40
CA LEU A 460 1.91 0.84 17.21
C LEU A 460 2.43 -0.55 17.57
N GLU A 461 1.75 -1.60 17.10
CA GLU A 461 2.17 -2.98 17.31
C GLU A 461 3.17 -3.38 16.21
N VAL A 462 4.43 -3.59 16.57
CA VAL A 462 5.52 -3.85 15.63
C VAL A 462 6.05 -5.27 15.79
N ARG A 463 6.15 -6.01 14.67
CA ARG A 463 6.82 -7.31 14.66
C ARG A 463 8.33 -7.14 14.79
N LEU A 464 8.89 -7.70 15.85
CA LEU A 464 10.34 -7.68 16.10
C LEU A 464 11.01 -8.96 15.62
N TRP A 465 10.37 -10.12 15.83
CA TRP A 465 10.92 -11.42 15.41
C TRP A 465 9.85 -12.51 15.35
N ARG A 466 9.71 -13.21 14.22
CA ARG A 466 8.65 -14.23 13.98
C ARG A 466 7.31 -13.73 14.55
N ASP A 467 6.72 -14.42 15.51
CA ASP A 467 5.44 -14.02 16.11
C ASP A 467 5.55 -13.04 17.28
N PHE A 468 6.77 -12.70 17.71
CA PHE A 468 6.99 -11.72 18.75
C PHE A 468 6.76 -10.29 18.25
N ARG A 469 5.84 -9.61 18.92
CA ARG A 469 5.39 -8.26 18.61
C ARG A 469 5.46 -7.39 19.86
N TRP A 470 5.82 -6.13 19.68
CA TRP A 470 5.96 -5.16 20.75
C TRP A 470 5.16 -3.91 20.43
N THR A 471 4.47 -3.34 21.43
CA THR A 471 3.73 -2.09 21.25
C THR A 471 4.58 -0.90 21.65
N VAL A 472 4.82 0.00 20.70
CA VAL A 472 5.45 1.31 20.92
C VAL A 472 4.38 2.38 20.80
N ASN A 473 4.36 3.34 21.72
CA ASN A 473 3.42 4.45 21.67
C ASN A 473 4.10 5.69 21.09
N ARG A 474 3.41 6.42 20.22
CA ARG A 474 3.85 7.70 19.65
C ARG A 474 2.82 8.79 19.84
N GLU A 475 3.26 10.00 20.15
CA GLU A 475 2.37 11.16 20.28
C GLU A 475 1.69 11.48 18.94
N VAL A 476 0.40 11.78 18.99
CA VAL A 476 -0.37 12.36 17.89
C VAL A 476 -0.99 13.65 18.40
N LEU A 477 -0.76 14.74 17.67
CA LEU A 477 -1.31 16.06 17.96
C LEU A 477 -2.38 16.41 16.93
N TYR A 478 -3.33 17.25 17.32
CA TYR A 478 -4.31 17.83 16.40
C TYR A 478 -4.57 19.28 16.75
N SER A 479 -4.71 20.11 15.71
CA SER A 479 -4.99 21.54 15.78
C SER A 479 -6.19 21.88 14.87
N ILE A 480 -6.62 23.15 14.85
CA ILE A 480 -7.66 23.60 13.91
C ILE A 480 -7.23 23.47 12.44
N TYR A 481 -5.92 23.48 12.16
CA TYR A 481 -5.38 23.32 10.80
C TYR A 481 -5.40 21.86 10.34
N GLY A 482 -5.46 20.90 11.27
CA GLY A 482 -5.45 19.47 10.98
C GLY A 482 -4.48 18.68 11.86
N PRO A 483 -4.10 17.45 11.45
CA PRO A 483 -3.12 16.64 12.16
C PRO A 483 -1.81 17.38 12.33
N ALA A 484 -1.20 17.26 13.51
CA ALA A 484 0.03 17.95 13.84
C ALA A 484 1.10 16.99 14.38
N MET A 485 2.35 17.38 14.16
CA MET A 485 3.53 16.63 14.57
C MET A 485 4.50 17.56 15.27
N ARG A 486 5.04 17.10 16.39
CA ARG A 486 6.15 17.76 17.07
C ARG A 486 7.45 17.30 16.42
N VAL A 487 8.24 18.25 15.94
CA VAL A 487 9.54 18.02 15.30
C VAL A 487 10.53 18.92 16.02
N ASN A 488 11.40 18.31 16.83
CA ASN A 488 12.23 19.03 17.80
C ASN A 488 11.35 19.85 18.77
N ASP A 489 11.66 21.13 18.98
CA ASP A 489 10.87 22.05 19.83
C ASP A 489 9.73 22.77 19.08
N GLU A 490 9.50 22.45 17.81
CA GLU A 490 8.47 23.08 16.98
C GLU A 490 7.31 22.11 16.71
N VAL A 491 6.13 22.66 16.41
CA VAL A 491 4.95 21.87 16.00
C VAL A 491 4.47 22.35 14.65
N PHE A 492 4.33 21.40 13.73
CA PHE A 492 3.81 21.62 12.39
C PHE A 492 2.48 20.90 12.24
N ALA A 493 1.45 21.61 11.79
CA ALA A 493 0.19 21.02 11.38
C ALA A 493 0.16 20.82 9.86
N ILE A 494 -0.59 19.84 9.40
CA ILE A 494 -0.74 19.52 7.99
C ILE A 494 -2.22 19.59 7.65
N ARG A 495 -2.54 20.31 6.57
CA ARG A 495 -3.86 20.33 5.97
C ARG A 495 -3.77 19.81 4.55
N TYR A 496 -4.73 18.99 4.13
CA TYR A 496 -4.72 18.39 2.80
C TYR A 496 -6.13 18.33 2.21
N ALA A 497 -6.21 18.38 0.89
CA ALA A 497 -7.49 18.37 0.18
C ALA A 497 -8.27 17.08 0.45
N GLY A 498 -9.58 17.20 0.67
CA GLY A 498 -10.45 16.08 1.03
C GLY A 498 -10.33 15.61 2.49
N ILE A 499 -9.77 16.43 3.39
CA ILE A 499 -9.76 16.11 4.83
C ILE A 499 -11.20 15.91 5.34
N GLY A 500 -11.48 14.70 5.82
CA GLY A 500 -12.82 14.32 6.30
C GLY A 500 -13.78 13.77 5.24
N GLU A 501 -13.43 13.80 3.95
CA GLU A 501 -14.21 13.23 2.84
C GLU A 501 -14.15 11.69 2.82
N PHE A 502 -15.27 11.04 2.54
CA PHE A 502 -15.45 9.58 2.62
C PHE A 502 -16.32 8.99 1.49
N ARG A 503 -16.78 9.82 0.54
CA ARG A 503 -17.69 9.46 -0.55
C ARG A 503 -16.98 9.09 -1.86
N GLN A 504 -15.66 8.92 -1.85
CA GLN A 504 -14.86 8.75 -3.07
C GLN A 504 -15.25 7.52 -3.88
N ILE A 505 -15.48 6.38 -3.21
CA ILE A 505 -15.93 5.15 -3.88
C ILE A 505 -17.39 5.27 -4.34
N GLU A 506 -18.23 6.02 -3.62
CA GLU A 506 -19.60 6.30 -4.07
C GLU A 506 -19.60 7.11 -5.37
N GLN A 507 -18.71 8.10 -5.50
CA GLN A 507 -18.55 8.85 -6.74
C GLN A 507 -18.16 7.93 -7.91
N TRP A 508 -17.17 7.06 -7.74
CA TRP A 508 -16.81 6.07 -8.77
C TRP A 508 -17.95 5.12 -9.12
N TYR A 509 -18.73 4.66 -8.11
CA TYR A 509 -19.91 3.85 -8.34
C TYR A 509 -20.91 4.57 -9.27
N ARG A 510 -21.22 5.83 -8.97
CA ARG A 510 -22.16 6.63 -9.75
C ARG A 510 -21.64 6.95 -11.15
N MET A 511 -20.34 7.20 -11.30
CA MET A 511 -19.71 7.38 -12.61
C MET A 511 -19.87 6.16 -13.50
N GLY A 512 -19.59 4.95 -12.97
CA GLY A 512 -19.72 3.72 -13.76
C GLY A 512 -21.16 3.34 -14.09
N ARG A 513 -22.13 3.80 -13.28
CA ARG A 513 -23.57 3.61 -13.51
C ARG A 513 -24.16 4.61 -14.51
N ALA A 514 -23.49 5.72 -14.81
CA ALA A 514 -23.99 6.73 -15.72
C ALA A 514 -24.23 6.15 -17.12
N GLN A 515 -25.35 6.52 -17.73
CA GLN A 515 -25.78 6.03 -19.04
C GLN A 515 -25.55 7.05 -20.17
N ASN A 516 -25.24 8.29 -19.81
CA ASN A 516 -25.06 9.40 -20.75
C ASN A 516 -24.17 10.48 -20.12
N PHE A 517 -23.90 11.52 -20.89
CA PHE A 517 -22.96 12.56 -20.51
C PHE A 517 -23.44 13.40 -19.33
N ASP A 518 -24.74 13.71 -19.25
CA ASP A 518 -25.33 14.49 -18.15
C ASP A 518 -25.23 13.72 -16.82
N GLU A 519 -25.61 12.44 -16.80
CA GLU A 519 -25.49 11.58 -15.62
C GLU A 519 -24.03 11.44 -15.16
N PHE A 520 -23.09 11.38 -16.11
CA PHE A 520 -21.67 11.30 -15.78
C PHE A 520 -21.18 12.62 -15.15
N LYS A 521 -21.59 13.77 -15.68
CA LYS A 521 -21.28 15.08 -15.09
C LYS A 521 -21.90 15.24 -13.70
N ASP A 522 -23.13 14.77 -13.50
CA ASP A 522 -23.78 14.77 -12.18
C ASP A 522 -23.04 13.89 -11.17
N ALA A 523 -22.52 12.73 -11.60
CA ALA A 523 -21.65 11.92 -10.76
C ALA A 523 -20.34 12.66 -10.43
N MET A 524 -19.75 13.38 -11.39
CA MET A 524 -18.54 14.17 -11.16
C MET A 524 -18.75 15.35 -10.20
N ARG A 525 -19.93 15.99 -10.21
CA ARG A 525 -20.30 17.08 -9.29
C ARG A 525 -20.37 16.70 -7.82
N ILE A 526 -20.35 15.41 -7.49
CA ILE A 526 -20.15 14.94 -6.11
C ILE A 526 -18.82 15.48 -5.56
N HIS A 527 -17.82 15.61 -6.44
CA HIS A 527 -16.53 16.25 -6.19
C HIS A 527 -15.79 15.73 -4.95
N ALA A 528 -15.98 14.45 -4.61
CA ALA A 528 -15.31 13.77 -3.50
C ALA A 528 -13.89 13.30 -3.88
N LEU A 529 -13.63 13.08 -5.17
CA LEU A 529 -12.30 12.75 -5.67
C LEU A 529 -11.40 13.99 -5.66
N ALA A 530 -10.52 14.09 -4.65
CA ALA A 530 -9.55 15.18 -4.49
C ALA A 530 -8.58 15.33 -5.67
N MET A 531 -8.42 14.28 -6.46
CA MET A 531 -7.69 14.24 -7.72
C MET A 531 -8.36 13.25 -8.66
N PHE A 532 -8.35 13.58 -9.94
CA PHE A 532 -7.65 12.94 -11.06
C PHE A 532 -8.07 13.72 -12.30
N ASN A 533 -7.20 13.88 -13.29
CA ASN A 533 -7.69 14.16 -14.63
C ASN A 533 -8.69 13.07 -15.03
N THR A 534 -9.86 13.46 -15.53
CA THR A 534 -10.92 12.52 -15.88
C THR A 534 -11.35 12.78 -17.31
N GLY A 535 -11.17 11.77 -18.16
CA GLY A 535 -11.60 11.79 -19.55
C GLY A 535 -12.84 10.93 -19.76
N TYR A 536 -13.64 11.29 -20.75
CA TYR A 536 -14.90 10.67 -21.10
C TYR A 536 -15.10 10.64 -22.63
N GLY A 537 -15.76 9.59 -23.12
CA GLY A 537 -16.37 9.58 -24.45
C GLY A 537 -17.56 8.62 -24.50
N ASP A 538 -18.50 8.85 -25.42
CA ASP A 538 -19.73 8.07 -25.51
C ASP A 538 -20.20 7.71 -26.93
N ARG A 539 -21.24 6.88 -26.95
CA ARG A 539 -21.92 6.41 -28.16
C ARG A 539 -22.57 7.50 -29.01
N ASP A 540 -22.83 8.67 -28.43
CA ASP A 540 -23.54 9.78 -29.08
C ASP A 540 -22.56 10.80 -29.71
N GLY A 541 -21.26 10.56 -29.58
CA GLY A 541 -20.22 11.43 -30.15
C GLY A 541 -19.65 12.45 -29.17
N ASN A 542 -20.07 12.43 -27.91
CA ASN A 542 -19.53 13.35 -26.92
C ASN A 542 -18.14 12.91 -26.48
N ILE A 543 -17.25 13.89 -26.30
CA ILE A 543 -15.95 13.72 -25.66
C ILE A 543 -15.76 14.84 -24.63
N PHE A 544 -15.21 14.48 -23.47
CA PHE A 544 -15.06 15.40 -22.36
C PHE A 544 -13.79 15.14 -21.57
N TYR A 545 -13.26 16.21 -21.00
CA TYR A 545 -12.15 16.18 -20.06
C TYR A 545 -12.39 17.19 -18.93
N ALA A 546 -12.08 16.76 -17.71
CA ALA A 546 -11.95 17.65 -16.56
C ALA A 546 -10.59 17.43 -15.87
N TYR A 547 -9.91 18.53 -15.57
CA TYR A 547 -8.87 18.57 -14.55
C TYR A 547 -9.52 18.48 -13.16
N ASN A 548 -10.08 17.32 -12.80
CA ASN A 548 -10.76 17.17 -11.53
C ASN A 548 -9.76 17.19 -10.36
N ALA A 549 -9.93 18.16 -9.47
CA ALA A 549 -9.16 18.33 -8.24
C ALA A 549 -9.98 19.13 -7.21
N LEU A 550 -9.74 18.89 -5.92
CA LEU A 550 -10.25 19.73 -4.84
C LEU A 550 -9.27 20.90 -4.61
N LEU A 551 -9.28 21.88 -5.50
CA LEU A 551 -8.38 23.05 -5.44
C LEU A 551 -8.77 23.98 -4.28
N PRO A 552 -7.96 24.11 -3.22
CA PRO A 552 -8.33 24.91 -2.06
C PRO A 552 -8.29 26.41 -2.38
N GLU A 553 -9.30 27.15 -1.92
CA GLU A 553 -9.32 28.60 -2.02
C GLU A 553 -8.40 29.20 -0.95
N ARG A 554 -7.24 29.66 -1.41
CA ARG A 554 -6.14 30.18 -0.59
C ARG A 554 -6.09 31.70 -0.66
N VAL A 555 -5.72 32.32 0.46
CA VAL A 555 -5.39 33.74 0.49
C VAL A 555 -4.07 34.02 -0.24
N GLU A 556 -4.00 35.16 -0.92
CA GLU A 556 -2.82 35.61 -1.66
C GLU A 556 -1.68 36.06 -0.73
N GLY A 557 -0.45 36.11 -1.28
CA GLY A 557 0.72 36.66 -0.57
C GLY A 557 1.50 35.67 0.30
N HIS A 558 1.21 34.37 0.18
CA HIS A 558 1.92 33.29 0.86
C HIS A 558 2.57 32.32 -0.12
N ASP A 559 3.73 31.77 0.25
CA ASP A 559 4.34 30.63 -0.45
C ASP A 559 3.78 29.33 0.14
N TRP A 560 2.73 28.81 -0.49
CA TRP A 560 2.04 27.59 -0.08
C TRP A 560 2.88 26.31 -0.31
N SER A 561 3.91 26.38 -1.16
CA SER A 561 4.83 25.25 -1.39
C SER A 561 5.79 24.99 -0.21
N GLY A 562 5.92 25.98 0.68
CA GLY A 562 6.78 26.00 1.85
C GLY A 562 6.04 25.72 3.16
N THR A 563 6.31 26.55 4.16
CA THR A 563 5.66 26.49 5.47
C THR A 563 4.89 27.78 5.69
N VAL A 564 3.60 27.65 5.99
CA VAL A 564 2.66 28.76 6.13
C VAL A 564 2.42 29.09 7.62
N PRO A 565 2.10 30.33 8.00
CA PRO A 565 1.76 30.66 9.38
C PRO A 565 0.54 29.88 9.87
N GLY A 566 0.70 29.13 10.96
CA GLY A 566 -0.38 28.41 11.65
C GLY A 566 -0.86 29.14 12.89
N ASN A 567 -0.86 30.47 12.87
CA ASN A 567 -1.23 31.33 14.00
C ASN A 567 -2.34 32.35 13.67
N THR A 568 -3.00 32.22 12.53
CA THR A 568 -4.14 33.05 12.13
C THR A 568 -5.15 32.26 11.30
N ARG A 569 -6.45 32.54 11.48
CA ARG A 569 -7.49 31.90 10.66
C ARG A 569 -7.47 32.33 9.20
N ASP A 570 -6.79 33.42 8.86
CA ASP A 570 -6.68 33.91 7.47
C ASP A 570 -6.01 32.88 6.53
N THR A 571 -5.06 32.09 7.05
CA THR A 571 -4.38 31.03 6.29
C THR A 571 -5.13 29.69 6.36
N LEU A 572 -6.20 29.58 7.16
CA LEU A 572 -7.00 28.36 7.30
C LEU A 572 -8.06 28.27 6.20
N TRP A 573 -7.67 27.74 5.04
CA TRP A 573 -8.62 27.49 3.94
C TRP A 573 -9.65 26.41 4.32
N THR A 574 -10.90 26.59 3.93
CA THR A 574 -11.99 25.62 4.20
C THR A 574 -12.87 25.34 2.98
N GLU A 575 -12.69 26.10 1.90
CA GLU A 575 -13.47 26.02 0.68
C GLU A 575 -12.60 25.51 -0.47
N TYR A 576 -13.26 24.92 -1.46
CA TYR A 576 -12.63 24.46 -2.69
C TYR A 576 -13.30 25.12 -3.89
N ARG A 577 -12.53 25.34 -4.95
CA ARG A 577 -13.05 25.77 -6.25
C ARG A 577 -14.16 24.80 -6.71
N PRO A 578 -15.35 25.26 -7.11
CA PRO A 578 -16.44 24.37 -7.55
C PRO A 578 -16.08 23.55 -8.79
N PHE A 579 -16.64 22.33 -8.92
CA PHE A 579 -16.38 21.43 -10.05
C PHE A 579 -16.59 22.08 -11.43
N ASP A 580 -17.72 22.77 -11.64
CA ASP A 580 -18.05 23.39 -12.94
C ASP A 580 -17.13 24.60 -13.27
N GLU A 581 -16.27 25.02 -12.33
CA GLU A 581 -15.30 26.11 -12.51
C GLU A 581 -13.84 25.61 -12.61
N LEU A 582 -13.64 24.30 -12.76
CA LEU A 582 -12.33 23.69 -13.01
C LEU A 582 -11.93 23.79 -14.50
N PRO A 583 -10.65 23.57 -14.86
CA PRO A 583 -10.25 23.45 -16.26
C PRO A 583 -10.98 22.27 -16.94
N ILE A 584 -11.92 22.59 -17.82
CA ILE A 584 -12.80 21.64 -18.50
C ILE A 584 -12.73 21.84 -20.02
N VAL A 585 -12.68 20.74 -20.77
CA VAL A 585 -12.84 20.72 -22.23
C VAL A 585 -14.03 19.83 -22.56
N GLU A 586 -15.04 20.39 -23.22
CA GLU A 586 -16.27 19.71 -23.60
C GLU A 586 -16.48 19.84 -25.10
N ASN A 587 -16.56 18.71 -25.81
CA ASN A 587 -16.84 18.64 -27.25
C ASN A 587 -16.08 19.69 -28.10
N PRO A 588 -14.74 19.75 -28.01
CA PRO A 588 -13.96 20.76 -28.73
C PRO A 588 -14.15 20.60 -30.23
N LYS A 589 -14.11 21.70 -30.98
CA LYS A 589 -14.25 21.72 -32.45
C LYS A 589 -13.18 20.92 -33.16
N SER A 590 -12.05 20.68 -32.49
CA SER A 590 -11.02 19.77 -32.99
C SER A 590 -11.55 18.33 -33.07
N GLY A 591 -12.50 17.91 -32.22
CA GLY A 591 -12.92 16.52 -32.09
C GLY A 591 -11.85 15.64 -31.44
N PHE A 592 -10.91 16.23 -30.70
CA PHE A 592 -9.78 15.54 -30.07
C PHE A 592 -9.57 15.99 -28.63
N ILE A 593 -9.35 15.04 -27.73
CA ILE A 593 -8.93 15.25 -26.35
C ILE A 593 -7.77 14.33 -26.03
N GLN A 594 -6.74 14.86 -25.37
CA GLN A 594 -5.69 14.08 -24.75
C GLN A 594 -5.41 14.57 -23.34
N ASN A 595 -5.08 13.64 -22.44
CA ASN A 595 -4.24 13.97 -21.31
C ASN A 595 -3.22 12.85 -21.07
N CYS A 596 -1.95 13.21 -21.04
CA CYS A 596 -0.84 12.30 -20.77
C CYS A 596 -0.01 12.78 -19.56
N ASN A 597 -0.68 13.12 -18.46
CA ASN A 597 -0.11 13.77 -17.26
C ASN A 597 0.54 15.12 -17.62
N SER A 598 -0.20 15.91 -18.38
CA SER A 598 0.28 17.16 -18.97
C SER A 598 -0.63 18.33 -18.62
N ASP A 599 -0.11 19.50 -18.94
CA ASP A 599 -0.79 20.80 -18.93
C ASP A 599 -2.28 20.70 -19.34
N PRO A 600 -3.24 21.00 -18.43
CA PRO A 600 -4.65 20.94 -18.74
C PRO A 600 -5.10 22.00 -19.75
N PHE A 601 -4.31 23.06 -19.95
CA PHE A 601 -4.58 24.13 -20.91
C PHE A 601 -4.15 23.75 -22.34
N GLN A 602 -3.61 22.53 -22.53
CA GLN A 602 -3.21 21.96 -23.82
C GLN A 602 -3.79 20.54 -24.02
N THR A 603 -5.02 20.34 -23.55
CA THR A 603 -5.76 19.07 -23.64
C THR A 603 -6.33 18.84 -25.06
N SER A 604 -6.64 19.90 -25.79
CA SER A 604 -7.15 19.87 -27.17
C SER A 604 -6.39 20.88 -28.06
N LEU A 605 -6.94 21.20 -29.24
CA LEU A 605 -6.38 22.17 -30.17
C LEU A 605 -7.17 23.48 -30.17
N GLY A 606 -6.47 24.58 -30.38
CA GLY A 606 -7.08 25.89 -30.57
C GLY A 606 -7.72 26.46 -29.30
N ALA A 607 -8.74 27.30 -29.50
CA ALA A 607 -9.32 28.17 -28.49
C ALA A 607 -10.34 27.47 -27.55
N ASP A 608 -10.65 26.20 -27.76
CA ASP A 608 -11.56 25.44 -26.90
C ASP A 608 -10.86 24.87 -25.64
N ASN A 609 -9.54 25.07 -25.52
CA ASN A 609 -8.83 24.83 -24.26
C ASN A 609 -9.20 25.91 -23.21
N PRO A 610 -9.17 25.58 -21.90
CA PRO A 610 -9.43 26.55 -20.85
C PRO A 610 -8.39 27.69 -20.87
N ASP A 611 -8.82 28.90 -20.50
CA ASP A 611 -7.93 30.04 -20.35
C ASP A 611 -7.14 29.93 -19.04
N GLU A 612 -5.82 29.74 -19.15
CA GLU A 612 -4.90 29.65 -18.01
C GLU A 612 -5.01 30.88 -17.09
N ALA A 613 -5.24 32.07 -17.64
CA ALA A 613 -5.30 33.30 -16.86
C ALA A 613 -6.52 33.38 -15.93
N ALA A 614 -7.50 32.49 -16.09
CA ALA A 614 -8.67 32.40 -15.21
C ALA A 614 -8.38 31.68 -13.88
N PHE A 615 -7.17 31.13 -13.68
CA PHE A 615 -6.82 30.30 -12.53
C PHE A 615 -5.67 30.92 -11.72
N SER A 616 -5.78 30.90 -10.39
CA SER A 616 -4.72 31.39 -9.50
C SER A 616 -3.48 30.50 -9.59
N GLU A 617 -2.29 31.12 -9.52
CA GLU A 617 -1.02 30.39 -9.40
C GLU A 617 -0.94 29.57 -8.10
N ASN A 618 -1.71 29.96 -7.06
CA ASN A 618 -1.78 29.25 -5.78
C ASN A 618 -2.37 27.84 -5.88
N TYR A 619 -3.01 27.49 -7.00
CA TYR A 619 -3.48 26.12 -7.23
C TYR A 619 -2.35 25.15 -7.62
N GLY A 620 -1.19 25.65 -8.03
CA GLY A 620 -0.05 24.82 -8.42
C GLY A 620 -0.32 23.91 -9.62
N ILE A 621 -1.24 24.28 -10.51
CA ILE A 621 -1.59 23.50 -11.70
C ILE A 621 -0.34 23.32 -12.58
N GLU A 622 -0.04 22.08 -12.95
CA GLU A 622 1.12 21.77 -13.77
C GLU A 622 0.99 22.35 -15.19
N LYS A 623 2.03 23.02 -15.70
CA LYS A 623 2.04 23.67 -17.03
C LYS A 623 2.94 22.96 -18.05
N ARG A 624 3.25 21.68 -17.81
CA ARG A 624 4.26 20.94 -18.57
C ARG A 624 3.64 19.95 -19.54
N MET A 625 4.19 19.87 -20.75
CA MET A 625 3.86 18.83 -21.73
C MET A 625 4.86 17.66 -21.65
N THR A 626 4.36 16.45 -21.39
CA THR A 626 5.13 15.20 -21.48
C THR A 626 5.48 14.86 -22.93
N ASN A 627 6.47 13.99 -23.16
CA ASN A 627 6.70 13.51 -24.52
C ASN A 627 5.47 12.77 -25.07
N ARG A 628 4.76 12.00 -24.23
CA ARG A 628 3.50 11.35 -24.58
C ARG A 628 2.45 12.35 -25.06
N ALA A 629 2.25 13.44 -24.33
CA ALA A 629 1.31 14.50 -24.73
C ALA A 629 1.72 15.14 -26.07
N ARG A 630 3.02 15.42 -26.26
CA ARG A 630 3.54 15.96 -27.52
C ARG A 630 3.28 15.03 -28.69
N ARG A 631 3.59 13.73 -28.53
CA ARG A 631 3.33 12.72 -29.54
C ARG A 631 1.84 12.53 -29.79
N ALA A 632 1.00 12.61 -28.76
CA ALA A 632 -0.45 12.55 -28.90
C ALA A 632 -0.98 13.72 -29.76
N VAL A 633 -0.52 14.94 -29.49
CA VAL A 633 -0.87 16.12 -30.30
C VAL A 633 -0.33 16.00 -31.73
N GLU A 634 0.90 15.53 -31.92
CA GLU A 634 1.51 15.37 -33.25
C GLU A 634 0.83 14.29 -34.10
N LEU A 635 0.30 13.24 -33.48
CA LEU A 635 -0.36 12.11 -34.17
C LEU A 635 -1.88 12.31 -34.26
N TYR A 636 -2.58 12.31 -33.12
CA TYR A 636 -4.03 12.41 -33.07
C TYR A 636 -4.52 13.85 -33.34
N GLY A 637 -3.78 14.86 -32.87
CA GLY A 637 -4.12 16.25 -33.16
C GLY A 637 -3.78 16.68 -34.60
N GLY A 638 -2.68 16.16 -35.15
CA GLY A 638 -2.20 16.46 -36.50
C GLY A 638 -2.96 15.76 -37.63
N ASP A 639 -3.68 14.67 -37.32
CA ASP A 639 -4.51 13.94 -38.28
C ASP A 639 -5.99 14.33 -38.13
N GLU A 640 -6.56 14.89 -39.20
CA GLU A 640 -7.95 15.37 -39.25
C GLU A 640 -8.96 14.28 -39.67
N SER A 641 -8.50 13.09 -40.08
CA SER A 641 -9.35 12.01 -40.59
C SER A 641 -8.78 10.63 -40.20
N ILE A 642 -8.76 10.37 -38.90
CA ILE A 642 -8.15 9.18 -38.29
C ILE A 642 -8.95 7.93 -38.62
N THR A 643 -8.29 6.93 -39.20
CA THR A 643 -8.88 5.58 -39.38
C THR A 643 -8.81 4.74 -38.10
N HIS A 644 -9.61 3.67 -38.05
CA HIS A 644 -9.55 2.69 -36.95
C HIS A 644 -8.12 2.19 -36.70
N GLU A 645 -7.43 1.75 -37.76
CA GLU A 645 -6.08 1.22 -37.67
C GLU A 645 -5.07 2.26 -37.16
N GLU A 646 -5.26 3.52 -37.55
CA GLU A 646 -4.38 4.62 -37.13
C GLU A 646 -4.55 4.96 -35.66
N PHE A 647 -5.80 5.02 -35.18
CA PHE A 647 -6.07 5.27 -33.76
C PHE A 647 -5.36 4.26 -32.86
N PHE A 648 -5.38 2.98 -33.24
CA PHE A 648 -4.73 1.89 -32.52
C PHE A 648 -3.21 1.93 -32.67
N ARG A 649 -2.70 2.18 -33.88
CA ARG A 649 -1.27 2.28 -34.17
C ARG A 649 -0.60 3.41 -33.40
N TYR A 650 -1.22 4.59 -33.34
CA TYR A 650 -0.67 5.77 -32.67
C TYR A 650 -0.44 5.54 -31.17
N LYS A 651 -1.31 4.79 -30.50
CA LYS A 651 -1.11 4.42 -29.08
C LYS A 651 0.15 3.58 -28.87
N TYR A 652 0.57 2.84 -29.89
CA TYR A 652 1.81 2.07 -29.87
C TYR A 652 3.03 2.86 -30.38
N ASP A 653 2.93 4.17 -30.59
CA ASP A 653 4.06 5.03 -30.94
C ASP A 653 5.18 4.92 -29.88
N LYS A 654 6.41 4.83 -30.40
CA LYS A 654 7.64 4.53 -29.64
C LYS A 654 8.68 5.62 -29.89
N LEU A 655 8.22 6.84 -30.17
CA LEU A 655 9.08 7.93 -30.59
C LEU A 655 9.14 9.00 -29.49
N TYR A 656 10.31 9.61 -29.34
CA TYR A 656 10.43 10.90 -28.68
C TYR A 656 10.32 12.02 -29.70
N SER A 657 9.39 12.96 -29.49
CA SER A 657 9.23 14.17 -30.29
C SER A 657 10.55 14.94 -30.32
N GLU A 658 10.90 15.56 -31.45
CA GLU A 658 12.06 16.45 -31.57
C GLU A 658 12.00 17.61 -30.56
N LYS A 659 10.78 17.98 -30.12
CA LYS A 659 10.53 19.01 -29.10
C LYS A 659 10.52 18.47 -27.68
N SER A 660 10.72 17.17 -27.49
CA SER A 660 10.84 16.57 -26.15
C SER A 660 12.16 16.99 -25.50
N GLU A 661 12.14 17.18 -24.18
CA GLU A 661 13.34 17.58 -23.46
C GLU A 661 14.48 16.58 -23.63
N LEU A 662 14.16 15.28 -23.69
CA LEU A 662 15.18 14.25 -23.88
C LEU A 662 15.89 14.41 -25.23
N ARG A 663 15.13 14.61 -26.31
CA ARG A 663 15.72 14.81 -27.65
C ARG A 663 16.59 16.05 -27.70
N LEU A 664 16.11 17.16 -27.13
CA LEU A 664 16.88 18.39 -27.06
C LEU A 664 18.17 18.22 -26.23
N ARG A 665 18.10 17.54 -25.07
CA ARG A 665 19.27 17.29 -24.22
C ARG A 665 20.31 16.39 -24.87
N ILE A 666 19.89 15.27 -25.48
CA ILE A 666 20.83 14.36 -26.17
C ILE A 666 21.48 15.04 -27.36
N ALA A 667 20.72 15.79 -28.18
CA ALA A 667 21.27 16.51 -29.32
C ALA A 667 22.29 17.58 -28.88
N ALA A 668 21.93 18.40 -27.90
CA ALA A 668 22.84 19.42 -27.36
C ALA A 668 24.10 18.81 -26.74
N PHE A 669 23.96 17.71 -25.98
CA PHE A 669 25.09 17.00 -25.38
C PHE A 669 26.02 16.40 -26.43
N ALA A 670 25.48 15.74 -27.46
CA ALA A 670 26.27 15.15 -28.53
C ALA A 670 27.05 16.20 -29.32
N GLU A 671 26.46 17.38 -29.52
CA GLU A 671 27.16 18.51 -30.16
C GLU A 671 28.26 19.09 -29.27
N ALA A 672 27.98 19.29 -27.97
CA ALA A 672 28.98 19.77 -27.02
C ALA A 672 30.20 18.83 -26.88
N GLN A 673 30.03 17.54 -27.21
CA GLN A 673 31.07 16.51 -27.16
C GLN A 673 31.66 16.15 -28.53
N ALA A 674 31.38 16.94 -29.58
CA ALA A 674 31.85 16.68 -30.96
C ALA A 674 33.37 16.44 -31.08
N GLY A 675 34.16 17.13 -30.26
CA GLY A 675 35.63 17.03 -30.24
C GLY A 675 36.20 15.96 -29.31
N ASN A 676 35.36 15.19 -28.62
CA ASN A 676 35.81 14.20 -27.64
C ASN A 676 36.38 12.96 -28.35
N SER A 677 37.71 12.86 -28.44
CA SER A 677 38.40 11.76 -29.12
C SER A 677 38.27 10.42 -28.40
N GLU A 678 38.04 10.42 -27.08
CA GLU A 678 37.90 9.18 -26.29
C GLU A 678 36.54 8.51 -26.49
N LEU A 679 35.48 9.29 -26.69
CA LEU A 679 34.09 8.83 -26.79
C LEU A 679 33.51 8.97 -28.20
N LYS A 680 34.38 8.99 -29.22
CA LYS A 680 33.97 9.28 -30.60
C LYS A 680 32.90 8.30 -31.11
N GLU A 681 33.03 7.00 -30.81
CA GLU A 681 32.07 5.98 -31.25
C GLU A 681 30.70 6.17 -30.58
N GLU A 682 30.72 6.45 -29.27
CA GLU A 682 29.53 6.70 -28.46
C GLU A 682 28.79 7.97 -28.90
N ILE A 683 29.50 9.08 -29.14
CA ILE A 683 28.91 10.34 -29.59
C ILE A 683 28.29 10.20 -30.99
N GLU A 684 28.95 9.49 -31.91
CA GLU A 684 28.38 9.22 -33.24
C GLU A 684 27.14 8.30 -33.15
N LEU A 685 27.09 7.36 -32.20
CA LEU A 685 25.89 6.57 -31.98
C LEU A 685 24.75 7.41 -31.39
N LEU A 686 25.03 8.32 -30.45
CA LEU A 686 24.03 9.25 -29.91
C LEU A 686 23.47 10.19 -31.01
N ARG A 687 24.32 10.68 -31.92
CA ARG A 687 23.90 11.52 -33.06
C ARG A 687 22.97 10.79 -34.02
N ARG A 688 23.19 9.48 -34.22
CA ARG A 688 22.35 8.63 -35.07
C ARG A 688 20.99 8.30 -34.46
N TRP A 689 20.81 8.50 -33.15
CA TRP A 689 19.53 8.23 -32.53
C TRP A 689 18.47 9.22 -33.03
N ASP A 690 17.44 8.68 -33.66
CA ASP A 690 16.29 9.40 -34.24
C ASP A 690 15.18 9.68 -33.22
N GLY A 691 15.36 9.24 -31.97
CA GLY A 691 14.31 9.27 -30.95
C GLY A 691 13.45 8.00 -30.91
N GLY A 692 13.70 7.03 -31.79
CA GLY A 692 12.93 5.79 -31.82
C GLY A 692 13.35 4.82 -30.72
N THR A 693 12.39 4.05 -30.20
CA THR A 693 12.61 2.95 -29.26
C THR A 693 11.93 1.67 -29.75
N THR A 694 12.01 1.38 -31.05
CA THR A 694 11.61 0.08 -31.60
C THR A 694 12.57 -1.01 -31.15
N LYS A 695 12.12 -2.28 -31.15
CA LYS A 695 12.93 -3.42 -30.68
C LYS A 695 14.28 -3.54 -31.39
N ASN A 696 14.35 -3.16 -32.66
CA ASN A 696 15.54 -3.23 -33.51
C ASN A 696 16.36 -1.93 -33.55
N ASN A 697 15.98 -0.87 -32.82
CA ASN A 697 16.76 0.36 -32.80
C ASN A 697 18.07 0.13 -32.01
N SER A 698 19.21 0.22 -32.70
CA SER A 698 20.54 -0.04 -32.13
C SER A 698 21.17 1.18 -31.44
N SER A 699 20.57 2.36 -31.56
CA SER A 699 21.06 3.59 -30.92
C SER A 699 20.33 3.90 -29.61
N ALA A 700 19.10 3.40 -29.47
CA ALA A 700 18.22 3.67 -28.32
C ALA A 700 18.79 3.20 -26.98
N ALA A 701 19.46 2.04 -26.94
CA ALA A 701 20.03 1.50 -25.70
C ALA A 701 21.05 2.46 -25.09
N LEU A 702 22.04 2.91 -25.87
CA LEU A 702 23.05 3.86 -25.40
C LEU A 702 22.39 5.19 -25.01
N ALA A 703 21.47 5.71 -25.83
CA ALA A 703 20.80 6.97 -25.55
C ALA A 703 20.02 6.95 -24.23
N LEU A 704 19.20 5.92 -23.99
CA LEU A 704 18.37 5.83 -22.78
C LEU A 704 19.14 5.43 -21.53
N LEU A 705 20.22 4.65 -21.65
CA LEU A 705 21.09 4.37 -20.51
C LEU A 705 21.97 5.57 -20.14
N THR A 706 22.21 6.48 -21.09
CA THR A 706 22.90 7.77 -20.87
C THR A 706 21.97 8.78 -20.22
N ASP A 707 20.81 9.05 -20.83
CA ASP A 707 19.82 9.98 -20.27
C ASP A 707 18.41 9.41 -20.26
N ARG A 708 18.06 8.73 -19.16
CA ARG A 708 16.73 8.18 -18.98
C ARG A 708 15.78 9.19 -18.35
N PRO A 709 14.63 9.52 -18.98
CA PRO A 709 13.64 10.35 -18.33
C PRO A 709 12.95 9.57 -17.21
N GLY A 710 12.57 10.27 -16.13
CA GLY A 710 11.70 9.73 -15.10
C GLY A 710 10.23 9.76 -15.52
N SER A 711 9.33 9.23 -14.69
CA SER A 711 7.90 9.45 -14.91
C SER A 711 7.56 10.91 -14.74
N ASN A 712 6.73 11.45 -15.64
CA ASN A 712 6.12 12.78 -15.53
C ASN A 712 7.10 13.88 -15.07
N SER A 713 8.40 13.74 -15.35
CA SER A 713 9.43 14.63 -14.82
C SER A 713 10.33 15.15 -15.91
N ALA A 714 10.58 16.45 -15.82
CA ALA A 714 11.77 17.09 -16.31
C ALA A 714 12.83 16.87 -15.23
N LYS A 715 13.64 15.81 -15.30
CA LYS A 715 14.87 15.88 -14.49
C LYS A 715 15.63 17.10 -14.98
N GLY A 716 15.98 17.99 -14.05
CA GLY A 716 16.88 19.10 -14.34
C GLY A 716 18.13 18.58 -15.06
N ASN A 717 18.69 19.41 -15.94
CA ASN A 717 19.91 19.06 -16.67
C ASN A 717 20.97 18.59 -15.67
N ARG A 718 21.36 17.31 -15.75
CA ARG A 718 22.37 16.72 -14.86
C ARG A 718 23.76 17.37 -15.02
N GLY A 719 23.92 18.24 -16.02
CA GLY A 719 25.17 18.88 -16.39
C GLY A 719 25.99 17.99 -17.31
N HIS A 720 26.75 18.60 -18.22
CA HIS A 720 27.53 17.86 -19.22
C HIS A 720 28.48 16.83 -18.57
N GLU A 721 29.16 17.18 -17.48
CA GLU A 721 30.11 16.29 -16.81
C GLU A 721 29.46 15.00 -16.30
N LYS A 722 28.33 15.10 -15.60
CA LYS A 722 27.60 13.91 -15.11
C LYS A 722 27.03 13.09 -16.26
N THR A 723 26.64 13.73 -17.36
CA THR A 723 26.17 13.03 -18.56
C THR A 723 27.31 12.28 -19.26
N VAL A 724 28.53 12.84 -19.30
CA VAL A 724 29.73 12.11 -19.80
C VAL A 724 30.01 10.88 -18.94
N GLU A 725 29.93 11.01 -17.61
CA GLU A 725 30.15 9.87 -16.71
C GLU A 725 29.09 8.78 -16.92
N GLN A 726 27.83 9.16 -17.04
CA GLN A 726 26.75 8.22 -17.32
C GLN A 726 26.90 7.56 -18.70
N LEU A 727 27.39 8.29 -19.72
CA LEU A 727 27.70 7.73 -21.03
C LEU A 727 28.81 6.68 -20.96
N ARG A 728 29.89 6.96 -20.21
CA ARG A 728 30.99 6.02 -19.96
C ARG A 728 30.48 4.75 -19.28
N GLN A 729 29.67 4.91 -18.23
CA GLN A 729 29.06 3.79 -17.53
C GLN A 729 28.16 2.96 -18.46
N ALA A 730 27.28 3.61 -19.23
CA ALA A 730 26.41 2.94 -20.19
C ALA A 730 27.20 2.18 -21.27
N SER A 731 28.27 2.78 -21.83
CA SER A 731 29.15 2.13 -22.80
C SER A 731 29.84 0.91 -22.19
N ALA A 732 30.40 1.05 -20.98
CA ALA A 732 31.08 -0.03 -20.28
C ALA A 732 30.13 -1.20 -19.97
N ASP A 733 28.92 -0.91 -19.48
CA ASP A 733 27.91 -1.93 -19.17
C ASP A 733 27.45 -2.66 -20.44
N LEU A 734 27.16 -1.92 -21.52
CA LEU A 734 26.76 -2.54 -22.79
C LEU A 734 27.88 -3.43 -23.36
N ARG A 735 29.14 -3.00 -23.32
CA ARG A 735 30.28 -3.82 -23.77
C ARG A 735 30.48 -5.05 -22.87
N LYS A 736 30.36 -4.90 -21.55
CA LYS A 736 30.49 -5.99 -20.59
C LYS A 736 29.44 -7.08 -20.82
N HIS A 737 28.19 -6.69 -21.03
CA HIS A 737 27.06 -7.62 -21.06
C HIS A 737 26.69 -8.10 -22.47
N PHE A 738 26.98 -7.30 -23.52
CA PHE A 738 26.57 -7.59 -24.90
C PHE A 738 27.74 -7.53 -25.91
N GLY A 739 28.95 -7.16 -25.49
CA GLY A 739 30.15 -7.11 -26.33
C GLY A 739 30.23 -5.90 -27.28
N ARG A 740 29.24 -5.01 -27.29
CA ARG A 740 29.12 -3.85 -28.19
C ARG A 740 28.24 -2.75 -27.58
N ILE A 741 28.30 -1.52 -28.11
CA ILE A 741 27.47 -0.40 -27.64
C ILE A 741 26.19 -0.18 -28.46
N ASP A 742 26.18 -0.61 -29.72
CA ASP A 742 25.04 -0.49 -30.63
C ASP A 742 24.11 -1.71 -30.53
N VAL A 743 23.61 -1.93 -29.31
CA VAL A 743 22.73 -3.05 -28.96
C VAL A 743 21.28 -2.70 -29.33
N GLU A 744 20.62 -3.61 -30.06
CA GLU A 744 19.18 -3.51 -30.34
C GLU A 744 18.37 -3.37 -29.05
N TRP A 745 17.49 -2.37 -29.00
CA TRP A 745 16.76 -2.03 -27.78
C TRP A 745 15.99 -3.20 -27.16
N GLY A 746 15.38 -4.07 -27.97
CA GLY A 746 14.65 -5.23 -27.48
C GLY A 746 15.52 -6.29 -26.80
N LYS A 747 16.86 -6.26 -26.96
CA LYS A 747 17.78 -7.09 -26.18
C LYS A 747 18.01 -6.53 -24.78
N VAL A 748 17.90 -5.21 -24.61
CA VAL A 748 18.06 -4.53 -23.33
C VAL A 748 16.73 -4.39 -22.61
N ASN A 749 15.67 -3.91 -23.27
CA ASN A 749 14.35 -3.69 -22.68
C ASN A 749 13.48 -4.94 -22.78
N ARG A 750 13.17 -5.55 -21.64
CA ARG A 750 12.56 -6.88 -21.53
C ARG A 750 11.32 -6.86 -20.66
N LEU A 751 10.35 -7.72 -21.01
CA LEU A 751 9.33 -8.17 -20.07
C LEU A 751 9.83 -9.47 -19.46
N VAL A 752 9.97 -9.50 -18.14
CA VAL A 752 10.38 -10.70 -17.39
C VAL A 752 9.28 -11.07 -16.41
N ARG A 753 8.68 -12.26 -16.57
CA ARG A 753 7.61 -12.76 -15.71
C ARG A 753 7.53 -14.28 -15.77
N GLY A 754 7.69 -14.95 -14.63
CA GLY A 754 7.72 -16.41 -14.58
C GLY A 754 8.80 -16.97 -15.49
N ASP A 755 8.41 -17.82 -16.43
CA ASP A 755 9.27 -18.41 -17.46
C ASP A 755 9.46 -17.52 -18.71
N LYS A 756 8.80 -16.36 -18.77
CA LYS A 756 8.83 -15.46 -19.93
C LYS A 756 9.95 -14.43 -19.79
N ASN A 757 10.76 -14.30 -20.83
CA ASN A 757 11.70 -13.20 -21.03
C ASN A 757 11.59 -12.71 -22.48
N LEU A 758 10.83 -11.63 -22.71
CA LEU A 758 10.39 -11.20 -24.04
C LEU A 758 10.92 -9.81 -24.41
N PRO A 759 11.34 -9.57 -25.67
CA PRO A 759 11.81 -8.26 -26.12
C PRO A 759 10.67 -7.24 -26.18
N LEU A 760 10.90 -6.05 -25.66
CA LEU A 760 9.94 -4.93 -25.69
C LEU A 760 10.43 -3.77 -26.56
N GLY A 761 9.48 -3.15 -27.26
CA GLY A 761 9.64 -1.79 -27.78
C GLY A 761 9.00 -0.78 -26.82
N GLY A 762 9.14 0.50 -27.14
CA GLY A 762 8.70 1.59 -26.27
C GLY A 762 9.74 1.91 -25.19
N GLY A 763 9.49 2.94 -24.41
CA GLY A 763 10.40 3.38 -23.37
C GLY A 763 9.70 4.28 -22.36
N PRO A 764 10.47 4.85 -21.41
CA PRO A 764 9.93 5.81 -20.46
C PRO A 764 9.31 7.00 -21.19
N ASP A 765 8.10 7.44 -20.84
CA ASP A 765 7.46 8.62 -21.43
C ASP A 765 7.26 8.58 -22.97
N THR A 766 7.24 7.41 -23.61
CA THR A 766 6.67 7.22 -24.96
C THR A 766 5.21 6.79 -24.86
N LEU A 767 4.40 6.93 -25.93
CA LEU A 767 2.98 6.52 -25.88
C LEU A 767 2.82 5.02 -25.56
N ARG A 768 3.73 4.17 -26.06
CA ARG A 768 3.99 2.82 -25.52
C ARG A 768 4.94 2.89 -24.32
N ALA A 769 4.43 3.30 -23.16
CA ALA A 769 5.29 3.54 -22.00
C ALA A 769 5.82 2.23 -21.41
N ILE A 770 7.14 2.13 -21.19
CA ILE A 770 7.76 0.99 -20.50
C ILE A 770 8.86 1.51 -19.56
N TYR A 771 8.71 1.21 -18.27
CA TYR A 771 9.68 1.56 -17.24
C TYR A 771 10.32 0.28 -16.68
N GLY A 772 11.49 -0.09 -17.21
CA GLY A 772 12.27 -1.22 -16.72
C GLY A 772 13.24 -0.89 -15.57
N ARG A 773 13.53 -1.87 -14.72
CA ARG A 773 14.56 -1.82 -13.67
C ARG A 773 15.82 -2.56 -14.11
N PRO A 774 17.02 -2.02 -13.87
CA PRO A 774 18.28 -2.70 -14.17
C PRO A 774 18.36 -4.09 -13.54
N GLN A 775 18.87 -5.05 -14.31
CA GLN A 775 19.16 -6.43 -13.91
C GLN A 775 20.67 -6.68 -13.94
N GLU A 776 21.12 -7.72 -13.24
CA GLU A 776 22.56 -8.08 -13.18
C GLU A 776 23.16 -8.49 -14.53
N ASP A 777 22.33 -8.92 -15.47
CA ASP A 777 22.73 -9.33 -16.83
C ASP A 777 22.83 -8.16 -17.82
N GLY A 778 22.64 -6.91 -17.36
CA GLY A 778 22.66 -5.71 -18.20
C GLY A 778 21.33 -5.39 -18.89
N THR A 779 20.28 -6.19 -18.69
CA THR A 779 18.94 -5.90 -19.19
C THR A 779 18.15 -4.96 -18.26
N LEU A 780 17.03 -4.44 -18.77
CA LEU A 780 16.01 -3.71 -18.04
C LEU A 780 14.73 -4.55 -18.04
N ALA A 781 14.27 -4.99 -16.87
CA ALA A 781 13.00 -5.71 -16.74
C ALA A 781 11.86 -4.73 -16.42
N GLY A 782 10.82 -4.67 -17.27
CA GLY A 782 9.64 -3.82 -17.06
C GLY A 782 8.99 -4.01 -15.69
N GLN A 783 8.64 -2.91 -15.02
CA GLN A 783 7.98 -2.90 -13.71
C GLN A 783 6.82 -1.90 -13.61
N ALA A 784 6.72 -0.97 -14.56
CA ALA A 784 5.62 -0.03 -14.72
C ALA A 784 5.54 0.43 -16.19
N GLY A 785 4.54 1.23 -16.54
CA GLY A 785 4.26 1.64 -17.91
C GLY A 785 2.91 1.10 -18.33
N ASP A 786 2.69 0.88 -19.62
CA ASP A 786 1.49 0.21 -20.12
C ASP A 786 1.19 -1.05 -19.29
N CYS A 787 0.05 -1.04 -18.62
CA CYS A 787 -0.44 -2.16 -17.83
C CYS A 787 -1.84 -2.58 -18.29
N PHE A 788 -2.89 -2.29 -17.50
CA PHE A 788 -4.25 -2.39 -18.00
C PHE A 788 -4.57 -1.19 -18.90
N PHE A 789 -4.96 -1.49 -20.13
CA PHE A 789 -5.48 -0.47 -21.04
C PHE A 789 -6.55 -1.03 -21.97
N GLN A 790 -7.40 -0.12 -22.42
CA GLN A 790 -8.59 -0.43 -23.18
C GLN A 790 -8.77 0.54 -24.35
N PHE A 791 -9.24 0.00 -25.47
CA PHE A 791 -9.83 0.75 -26.56
C PHE A 791 -11.34 0.51 -26.54
N VAL A 792 -12.10 1.59 -26.64
CA VAL A 792 -13.57 1.57 -26.74
C VAL A 792 -13.95 2.37 -27.96
N GLU A 793 -14.82 1.81 -28.78
CA GLU A 793 -15.27 2.39 -30.03
C GLU A 793 -16.77 2.24 -30.14
N TRP A 794 -17.45 3.30 -30.56
CA TRP A 794 -18.82 3.22 -31.08
C TRP A 794 -18.77 3.66 -32.54
N ASP A 795 -19.25 2.80 -33.43
CA ASP A 795 -19.38 3.18 -34.83
C ASP A 795 -20.44 4.29 -35.01
N LYS A 796 -20.60 4.77 -36.25
CA LYS A 796 -21.59 5.81 -36.58
C LYS A 796 -23.04 5.47 -36.21
N ASP A 797 -23.35 4.18 -36.02
CA ASP A 797 -24.67 3.66 -35.66
C ASP A 797 -24.77 3.37 -34.15
N GLY A 798 -23.72 3.72 -33.39
CA GLY A 798 -23.62 3.56 -31.94
C GLY A 798 -23.31 2.12 -31.49
N GLN A 799 -22.79 1.25 -32.37
CA GLN A 799 -22.46 -0.13 -31.99
C GLN A 799 -21.11 -0.21 -31.28
N LEU A 800 -21.14 -0.75 -30.05
CA LEU A 800 -19.98 -0.86 -29.18
C LEU A 800 -18.99 -1.94 -29.65
N ASN A 801 -17.72 -1.57 -29.63
CA ASN A 801 -16.59 -2.44 -29.86
C ASN A 801 -15.48 -2.13 -28.83
N ALA A 802 -15.05 -3.13 -28.06
CA ALA A 802 -14.00 -2.94 -27.06
C ALA A 802 -12.87 -3.97 -27.15
N TRP A 803 -11.66 -3.52 -26.83
CA TRP A 803 -10.45 -4.35 -26.76
C TRP A 803 -9.65 -3.99 -25.51
N ALA A 804 -9.05 -4.99 -24.86
CA ALA A 804 -8.30 -4.78 -23.64
C ALA A 804 -6.98 -5.55 -23.64
N MET A 805 -6.08 -5.13 -22.77
CA MET A 805 -4.80 -5.79 -22.52
C MET A 805 -4.36 -5.59 -21.07
N ASN A 806 -3.80 -6.65 -20.49
CA ASN A 806 -3.08 -6.61 -19.22
C ASN A 806 -1.70 -7.25 -19.46
N GLN A 807 -0.62 -6.63 -18.97
CA GLN A 807 0.75 -6.98 -19.35
C GLN A 807 1.17 -8.40 -18.96
N PHE A 808 0.53 -9.00 -17.94
CA PHE A 808 0.87 -10.33 -17.46
C PHE A 808 -0.27 -11.33 -17.68
N GLY A 809 -1.47 -11.01 -17.20
CA GLY A 809 -2.61 -11.92 -17.13
C GLY A 809 -3.52 -11.56 -15.95
N SER A 810 -4.59 -12.32 -15.73
CA SER A 810 -5.60 -12.01 -14.70
C SER A 810 -5.23 -12.44 -13.28
N ASN A 811 -4.19 -13.27 -13.11
CA ASN A 811 -3.80 -13.81 -11.81
C ASN A 811 -2.32 -13.52 -11.49
N PRO A 812 -1.98 -12.24 -11.23
CA PRO A 812 -0.61 -11.87 -10.94
C PRO A 812 -0.13 -12.36 -9.57
N GLY A 813 -1.04 -12.66 -8.62
CA GLY A 813 -0.70 -13.05 -7.25
C GLY A 813 -0.23 -14.50 -7.09
N ASN A 814 -0.54 -15.38 -8.05
CA ASN A 814 -0.20 -16.81 -7.97
C ASN A 814 0.76 -17.25 -9.10
N PRO A 815 2.07 -17.43 -8.82
CA PRO A 815 3.04 -17.91 -9.81
C PRO A 815 2.73 -19.29 -10.41
N GLY A 816 1.91 -20.11 -9.73
CA GLY A 816 1.46 -21.41 -10.23
C GLY A 816 0.23 -21.35 -11.13
N SER A 817 -0.38 -20.17 -11.32
CA SER A 817 -1.54 -20.00 -12.20
C SER A 817 -1.12 -19.97 -13.67
N LEU A 818 -1.94 -20.58 -14.54
CA LEU A 818 -1.78 -20.43 -16.00
C LEU A 818 -1.92 -18.96 -16.43
N HIS A 819 -2.71 -18.18 -15.69
CA HIS A 819 -2.99 -16.77 -15.96
C HIS A 819 -2.01 -15.80 -15.30
N HIS A 820 -0.84 -16.30 -14.90
CA HIS A 820 0.23 -15.50 -14.29
C HIS A 820 1.06 -14.71 -15.33
N SER A 821 1.17 -15.24 -16.55
CA SER A 821 2.01 -14.69 -17.62
C SER A 821 1.51 -15.02 -19.04
N ASP A 822 0.27 -15.47 -19.20
CA ASP A 822 -0.31 -15.91 -20.48
C ASP A 822 -0.60 -14.76 -21.46
N GLN A 823 -0.80 -13.54 -20.96
CA GLN A 823 -0.95 -12.35 -21.81
C GLN A 823 0.39 -11.67 -22.15
N ALA A 824 1.48 -12.00 -21.46
CA ALA A 824 2.79 -11.39 -21.69
C ALA A 824 3.29 -11.50 -23.16
N PRO A 825 3.10 -12.62 -23.88
CA PRO A 825 3.40 -12.70 -25.31
C PRO A 825 2.57 -11.73 -26.16
N LEU A 826 1.26 -11.62 -25.92
CA LEU A 826 0.40 -10.68 -26.64
C LEU A 826 0.82 -9.24 -26.39
N PHE A 827 1.10 -8.91 -25.14
CA PHE A 827 1.59 -7.59 -24.76
C PHE A 827 2.90 -7.26 -25.51
N ALA A 828 3.88 -8.18 -25.49
CA ALA A 828 5.15 -7.99 -26.19
C ALA A 828 4.98 -7.88 -27.73
N GLU A 829 4.01 -8.59 -28.30
CA GLU A 829 3.66 -8.56 -29.73
C GLU A 829 2.71 -7.41 -30.11
N GLU A 830 2.25 -6.61 -29.13
CA GLU A 830 1.36 -5.46 -29.32
C GLU A 830 -0.01 -5.86 -29.87
N LYS A 831 -0.45 -7.08 -29.54
CA LYS A 831 -1.75 -7.63 -29.87
C LYS A 831 -2.74 -7.34 -28.76
N LEU A 832 -4.00 -7.14 -29.13
CA LEU A 832 -5.10 -6.88 -28.21
C LEU A 832 -6.04 -8.07 -28.13
N ARG A 833 -6.75 -8.21 -27.01
CA ARG A 833 -7.87 -9.12 -26.87
C ARG A 833 -9.16 -8.36 -27.16
N LYS A 834 -10.08 -8.98 -27.90
CA LYS A 834 -11.45 -8.48 -28.00
C LYS A 834 -12.15 -8.77 -26.67
N VAL A 835 -12.88 -7.79 -26.14
CA VAL A 835 -13.66 -7.94 -24.91
C VAL A 835 -14.99 -8.64 -25.24
N PRO A 836 -15.32 -9.79 -24.64
CA PRO A 836 -16.69 -10.30 -24.65
C PRO A 836 -17.53 -9.48 -23.66
N PHE A 837 -18.49 -8.72 -24.19
CA PHE A 837 -19.20 -7.69 -23.43
C PHE A 837 -20.67 -8.05 -23.19
N THR A 838 -21.36 -8.68 -24.14
CA THR A 838 -22.75 -9.11 -23.87
C THR A 838 -22.77 -10.39 -23.04
N ARG A 839 -23.88 -10.64 -22.33
CA ARG A 839 -24.09 -11.87 -21.57
C ARG A 839 -23.92 -13.11 -22.47
N GLU A 840 -24.44 -13.02 -23.70
CA GLU A 840 -24.35 -14.07 -24.72
C GLU A 840 -22.89 -14.32 -25.14
N GLU A 841 -22.12 -13.27 -25.42
CA GLU A 841 -20.70 -13.38 -25.76
C GLU A 841 -19.88 -14.01 -24.62
N VAL A 842 -20.12 -13.55 -23.38
CA VAL A 842 -19.44 -14.08 -22.19
C VAL A 842 -19.73 -15.58 -22.02
N LEU A 843 -21.00 -16.00 -22.14
CA LEU A 843 -21.38 -17.40 -22.05
C LEU A 843 -20.76 -18.24 -23.17
N ALA A 844 -20.69 -17.70 -24.39
CA ALA A 844 -20.07 -18.38 -25.53
C ALA A 844 -18.55 -18.56 -25.39
N LYS A 845 -17.88 -17.69 -24.61
CA LYS A 845 -16.44 -17.71 -24.36
C LYS A 845 -16.03 -18.39 -23.04
N ALA A 846 -17.01 -18.85 -22.25
CA ALA A 846 -16.78 -19.46 -20.96
C ALA A 846 -15.81 -20.66 -21.03
N LYS A 847 -14.76 -20.64 -20.22
CA LYS A 847 -13.89 -21.81 -19.96
C LYS A 847 -14.20 -22.49 -18.64
N ARG A 848 -14.65 -21.72 -17.65
CA ARG A 848 -15.07 -22.23 -16.35
C ARG A 848 -16.23 -21.41 -15.83
N THR A 849 -17.25 -22.08 -15.31
CA THR A 849 -18.42 -21.45 -14.69
C THR A 849 -18.68 -22.09 -13.34
N TYR A 850 -18.88 -21.29 -12.31
CA TYR A 850 -19.14 -21.76 -10.95
C TYR A 850 -19.94 -20.74 -10.15
N ARG A 851 -20.44 -21.18 -9.01
CA ARG A 851 -21.13 -20.36 -8.02
C ARG A 851 -20.35 -20.50 -6.71
N PRO A 852 -19.84 -19.40 -6.13
CA PRO A 852 -19.10 -19.46 -4.89
C PRO A 852 -19.97 -19.92 -3.72
#